data_AF-A0A1Y6BBZ8-F1
#
_entry.id   AF-A0A1Y6BBZ8-F1
#
_cell.length_a   1.000
_cell.length_b   1.000
_cell.length_c   1.000
_cell.angle_alpha   90.00
_cell.angle_beta   90.00
_cell.angle_gamma   90.00
#
_symmetry.space_group_name_H-M   'P 1'
#
loop_
_entity.id
_entity.type
_entity.pdbx_description
1 polymer ?
#
loop_
_entity_poly.entity_id
_entity_poly.type
_entity_poly.pdbx_seq_one_letter_code
_entity_poly.pdbx_strand_id
1 'polypeptide(L)'
;MSPGDNPSSSSSSSSSSSSSSSSSSSSSSSSSSSSSSGSGFVIQENQAGLCLVDGVASESIRAGYTGAGYANTDNAIGKRIIWAVEASSSAMYRLTLRMANGGAAARNGNLSINGGSGGEYTLVMPATGAWDNWQEVSLDVDLVQGNNILEISAASDEGLANIDYLSIEGDSVLGGNCNDVSSSSSSSSSSSSSSSSSSSSSTTSSSNSGSTSSSSSTSSSSSSSTSSSSSSSSSSSSSSTSSSSTSSSSGAGELLAFPGAEGYGKNTTGGRGGDVYEVTTLNAKGAGSLGDALSKGGRTIVFRVSGTITGRFNVPNNTTIAGQTAPGDGITIFGQLTHGSNVIIRYIRVRFDGKGDEDAFGKRYQNNVMIDHVSASWSRDEVMSIYHGENVTIQWSLISEACPNEGTDSHRFAAIWGNDYSTYHHNLIAHNESRNPRWASGGGHNDYRNNVLYNWGYRSSYGGEHQQVGNANFTGTWVNMIANYYKPGPGTSDDDTLVEPGSRSADDKGSFYVADNIVIGSDSVTSDNWKGVKGNEYIKLDAAWDAMPINQQDADAAYQAVLADVGASVPKRDAIDERIVAEVRDGTATIGNNGFLSCPGDTVLPQLNGTEAPADSDHDGMPDSWELANGLDPNNSSDRNDKDAVGYTMLENYLNSIDSL
;
A
#
# COMPACT_ATOMS: atom_id res chain seq x y z
N MET A 1 12.20 33.92 -70.77
CA MET A 1 11.00 33.55 -71.55
C MET A 1 9.83 33.46 -70.58
N SER A 2 8.70 34.07 -70.93
CA SER A 2 7.38 34.08 -70.25
C SER A 2 6.31 34.03 -71.38
N PRO A 3 4.96 33.90 -71.17
CA PRO A 3 4.13 33.66 -69.98
C PRO A 3 3.74 32.15 -69.88
N GLY A 4 2.72 31.66 -69.12
CA GLY A 4 1.80 32.26 -68.13
C GLY A 4 0.29 31.99 -68.41
N ASP A 5 -0.55 32.39 -67.43
CA ASP A 5 -2.02 32.60 -67.46
C ASP A 5 -3.04 31.45 -67.79
N ASN A 6 -3.87 31.10 -66.78
CA ASN A 6 -5.35 31.28 -66.66
C ASN A 6 -6.29 31.32 -67.91
N PRO A 7 -7.66 31.22 -67.78
CA PRO A 7 -8.51 30.63 -66.72
C PRO A 7 -9.82 29.92 -67.22
N SER A 8 -10.69 29.50 -66.27
CA SER A 8 -12.18 29.57 -66.31
C SER A 8 -13.06 28.65 -67.20
N SER A 9 -14.19 28.19 -66.63
CA SER A 9 -15.55 28.29 -67.20
C SER A 9 -16.62 27.93 -66.13
N SER A 10 -17.89 28.32 -66.33
CA SER A 10 -18.93 28.27 -65.26
C SER A 10 -20.37 28.17 -65.79
N SER A 11 -21.18 27.23 -65.26
CA SER A 11 -22.67 27.23 -65.22
C SER A 11 -23.14 26.05 -64.34
N SER A 12 -24.09 26.10 -63.40
CA SER A 12 -25.42 26.75 -63.26
C SER A 12 -26.61 25.85 -63.65
N SER A 13 -27.42 25.44 -62.66
CA SER A 13 -28.92 25.34 -62.65
C SER A 13 -29.68 24.61 -63.79
N SER A 14 -30.82 23.91 -63.58
CA SER A 14 -31.65 23.66 -62.38
C SER A 14 -32.77 22.63 -62.62
N SER A 15 -33.15 21.93 -61.54
CA SER A 15 -34.38 21.16 -61.21
C SER A 15 -35.71 21.34 -61.99
N SER A 16 -36.39 20.21 -62.27
CA SER A 16 -37.87 19.97 -62.24
C SER A 16 -38.13 18.45 -62.48
N SER A 17 -38.83 17.65 -61.66
CA SER A 17 -40.29 17.57 -61.28
C SER A 17 -41.23 17.12 -62.43
N SER A 18 -42.21 16.21 -62.31
CA SER A 18 -42.69 15.35 -61.19
C SER A 18 -43.92 14.48 -61.57
N SER A 19 -44.09 13.26 -61.01
CA SER A 19 -45.37 12.52 -60.76
C SER A 19 -45.05 11.12 -60.15
N SER A 20 -45.67 10.54 -59.11
CA SER A 20 -47.07 10.41 -58.60
C SER A 20 -47.95 9.45 -59.41
N SER A 21 -48.60 8.39 -58.89
CA SER A 21 -48.77 7.80 -57.52
C SER A 21 -49.28 6.32 -57.67
N SER A 22 -49.78 5.51 -56.70
CA SER A 22 -50.21 5.67 -55.29
C SER A 22 -50.32 4.33 -54.52
N SER A 23 -50.10 4.37 -53.19
CA SER A 23 -50.77 3.60 -52.10
C SER A 23 -50.93 2.06 -52.12
N SER A 24 -50.28 1.39 -51.16
CA SER A 24 -50.95 0.56 -50.13
C SER A 24 -50.03 0.42 -48.89
N SER A 25 -50.59 0.17 -47.70
CA SER A 25 -49.87 0.36 -46.43
C SER A 25 -50.01 -0.80 -45.44
N SER A 26 -48.88 -1.24 -44.86
CA SER A 26 -48.78 -1.76 -43.48
C SER A 26 -47.31 -1.82 -43.06
N SER A 27 -47.05 -1.74 -41.75
CA SER A 27 -45.72 -1.47 -41.19
C SER A 27 -45.16 -2.62 -40.36
N SER A 28 -43.89 -2.97 -40.61
CA SER A 28 -43.02 -3.67 -39.65
C SER A 28 -41.59 -3.17 -39.81
N SER A 29 -41.01 -2.61 -38.74
CA SER A 29 -39.70 -1.95 -38.76
C SER A 29 -38.58 -2.93 -38.37
N SER A 30 -37.86 -3.44 -39.36
CA SER A 30 -36.61 -4.20 -39.16
C SER A 30 -35.41 -3.26 -39.21
N SER A 31 -35.08 -2.62 -38.08
CA SER A 31 -33.84 -1.85 -37.93
C SER A 31 -32.63 -2.79 -37.90
N SER A 32 -31.79 -2.73 -38.93
CA SER A 32 -30.52 -3.46 -38.98
C SER A 32 -29.52 -2.84 -37.99
N SER A 33 -29.28 -3.49 -36.86
CA SER A 33 -28.22 -3.14 -35.93
C SER A 33 -26.85 -3.45 -36.53
N SER A 34 -26.06 -2.40 -36.80
CA SER A 34 -24.62 -2.54 -37.01
C SER A 34 -23.97 -2.91 -35.68
N SER A 35 -23.40 -4.10 -35.59
CA SER A 35 -22.65 -4.54 -34.40
C SER A 35 -21.37 -3.70 -34.23
N SER A 36 -21.35 -2.82 -33.24
CA SER A 36 -20.12 -2.25 -32.71
C SER A 36 -19.35 -3.34 -31.98
N SER A 37 -18.14 -3.67 -32.45
CA SER A 37 -17.21 -4.50 -31.69
C SER A 37 -16.80 -3.74 -30.42
N GLY A 38 -17.24 -4.21 -29.25
CA GLY A 38 -16.71 -3.75 -27.98
C GLY A 38 -15.24 -4.13 -27.86
N SER A 39 -14.40 -3.25 -27.33
CA SER A 39 -13.03 -3.58 -26.97
C SER A 39 -13.03 -4.35 -25.65
N GLY A 40 -12.92 -5.68 -25.71
CA GLY A 40 -12.80 -6.50 -24.52
C GLY A 40 -11.55 -6.13 -23.69
N PHE A 41 -11.71 -6.11 -22.37
CA PHE A 41 -10.58 -6.02 -21.44
C PHE A 41 -9.85 -7.36 -21.42
N VAL A 42 -8.51 -7.36 -21.37
CA VAL A 42 -7.69 -8.58 -21.46
C VAL A 42 -6.76 -8.66 -20.25
N ILE A 43 -6.78 -9.81 -19.57
CA ILE A 43 -5.85 -10.20 -18.52
C ILE A 43 -4.89 -11.25 -19.09
N GLN A 44 -3.68 -10.81 -19.38
CA GLN A 44 -2.50 -11.64 -19.66
C GLN A 44 -1.86 -12.09 -18.33
N GLU A 45 -0.87 -12.98 -18.41
CA GLU A 45 -0.01 -13.31 -17.28
C GLU A 45 0.77 -12.10 -16.74
N ASN A 46 0.99 -12.07 -15.42
CA ASN A 46 1.57 -10.94 -14.67
C ASN A 46 0.76 -9.61 -14.72
N GLN A 47 -0.49 -9.63 -15.18
CA GLN A 47 -1.40 -8.48 -15.08
C GLN A 47 -2.34 -8.59 -13.87
N ALA A 48 -2.81 -7.42 -13.39
CA ALA A 48 -3.79 -7.36 -12.31
C ALA A 48 -5.06 -8.15 -12.66
N GLY A 49 -5.59 -8.88 -11.68
CA GLY A 49 -6.71 -9.79 -11.87
C GLY A 49 -6.34 -11.23 -12.23
N LEU A 50 -5.07 -11.61 -12.45
CA LEU A 50 -4.65 -13.01 -12.37
C LEU A 50 -4.15 -13.32 -10.96
N CYS A 51 -4.87 -14.16 -10.21
CA CYS A 51 -4.67 -14.33 -8.77
C CYS A 51 -3.93 -15.61 -8.39
N LEU A 52 -4.19 -16.72 -9.07
CA LEU A 52 -3.60 -18.02 -8.74
C LEU A 52 -3.51 -18.92 -9.97
N VAL A 53 -2.41 -19.66 -10.09
CA VAL A 53 -2.26 -20.81 -10.99
C VAL A 53 -1.67 -21.95 -10.16
N ASP A 54 -2.38 -23.08 -10.03
CA ASP A 54 -1.83 -24.29 -9.41
C ASP A 54 -0.85 -24.98 -10.38
N GLY A 55 0.29 -24.35 -10.64
CA GLY A 55 1.30 -24.77 -11.63
C GLY A 55 2.30 -23.64 -11.94
N VAL A 56 2.59 -23.43 -13.22
CA VAL A 56 3.46 -22.34 -13.71
C VAL A 56 2.59 -21.21 -14.27
N ALA A 57 2.62 -20.03 -13.64
CA ALA A 57 1.75 -18.91 -14.01
C ALA A 57 2.15 -18.16 -15.30
N SER A 58 3.40 -18.29 -15.73
CA SER A 58 3.97 -17.59 -16.91
C SER A 58 5.01 -18.47 -17.59
N GLU A 59 4.61 -19.63 -18.11
CA GLU A 59 5.47 -20.52 -18.90
C GLU A 59 5.65 -19.99 -20.34
N SER A 60 6.80 -20.25 -20.97
CA SER A 60 7.17 -19.68 -22.27
C SER A 60 7.80 -20.71 -23.24
N ILE A 61 7.56 -22.01 -23.02
CA ILE A 61 8.21 -23.10 -23.80
C ILE A 61 7.45 -23.49 -25.09
N ARG A 62 6.28 -22.90 -25.34
CA ARG A 62 5.51 -23.02 -26.59
C ARG A 62 5.60 -21.72 -27.39
N ALA A 63 5.45 -21.80 -28.71
CA ALA A 63 5.36 -20.62 -29.55
C ALA A 63 3.91 -20.16 -29.73
N GLY A 64 3.71 -18.86 -30.02
CA GLY A 64 2.42 -18.31 -30.47
C GLY A 64 1.48 -17.79 -29.38
N TYR A 65 1.90 -17.78 -28.12
CA TYR A 65 1.25 -17.02 -27.04
C TYR A 65 1.43 -15.50 -27.25
N THR A 66 0.80 -14.69 -26.41
CA THR A 66 0.90 -13.21 -26.36
C THR A 66 1.39 -12.75 -24.99
N GLY A 67 1.91 -11.52 -24.88
CA GLY A 67 2.56 -11.10 -23.63
C GLY A 67 3.94 -11.73 -23.42
N ALA A 68 4.23 -12.11 -22.19
CA ALA A 68 5.48 -12.71 -21.73
C ALA A 68 5.43 -14.25 -21.65
N GLY A 69 4.26 -14.86 -21.48
CA GLY A 69 4.10 -16.31 -21.33
C GLY A 69 2.66 -16.82 -21.51
N TYR A 70 2.30 -17.83 -20.73
CA TYR A 70 0.93 -18.35 -20.56
C TYR A 70 0.84 -19.14 -19.25
N ALA A 71 -0.38 -19.31 -18.71
CA ALA A 71 -0.64 -20.14 -17.54
C ALA A 71 -0.70 -21.64 -17.90
N ASN A 72 -0.05 -22.49 -17.09
CA ASN A 72 0.00 -23.94 -17.23
C ASN A 72 -0.16 -24.61 -15.85
N THR A 73 -1.28 -25.30 -15.62
CA THR A 73 -1.53 -26.05 -14.37
C THR A 73 -0.76 -27.36 -14.31
N ASP A 74 -0.45 -27.84 -13.10
CA ASP A 74 -0.07 -29.24 -12.92
C ASP A 74 -1.12 -30.20 -13.53
N ASN A 75 -0.66 -31.33 -14.07
CA ASN A 75 -1.55 -32.42 -14.51
C ASN A 75 -2.14 -33.13 -13.27
N ALA A 76 -3.24 -32.63 -12.72
CA ALA A 76 -4.09 -33.32 -11.74
C ALA A 76 -5.54 -32.77 -11.70
N ILE A 77 -6.48 -33.59 -11.22
CA ILE A 77 -7.88 -33.17 -10.99
C ILE A 77 -7.91 -32.05 -9.95
N GLY A 78 -8.75 -31.04 -10.18
CA GLY A 78 -8.98 -29.94 -9.23
C GLY A 78 -7.85 -28.92 -9.17
N LYS A 79 -6.87 -28.98 -10.07
CA LYS A 79 -5.87 -27.92 -10.26
C LYS A 79 -6.50 -26.70 -10.95
N ARG A 80 -6.18 -25.50 -10.47
CA ARG A 80 -6.96 -24.29 -10.77
C ARG A 80 -6.16 -23.21 -11.48
N ILE A 81 -6.89 -22.36 -12.19
CA ILE A 81 -6.50 -20.97 -12.47
C ILE A 81 -7.63 -20.08 -11.92
N ILE A 82 -7.26 -19.01 -11.21
CA ILE A 82 -8.22 -18.10 -10.58
C ILE A 82 -7.91 -16.69 -11.03
N TRP A 83 -8.93 -16.02 -11.54
CA TRP A 83 -8.92 -14.59 -11.82
C TRP A 83 -9.83 -13.83 -10.85
N ALA A 84 -9.54 -12.55 -10.67
CA ALA A 84 -10.45 -11.56 -10.12
C ALA A 84 -10.78 -10.54 -11.22
N VAL A 85 -12.05 -10.13 -11.32
CA VAL A 85 -12.56 -9.22 -12.35
C VAL A 85 -13.47 -8.19 -11.70
N GLU A 86 -13.09 -6.91 -11.78
CA GLU A 86 -13.90 -5.80 -11.30
C GLU A 86 -14.91 -5.41 -12.39
N ALA A 87 -16.20 -5.61 -12.12
CA ALA A 87 -17.28 -5.33 -13.04
C ALA A 87 -18.06 -4.09 -12.60
N SER A 88 -18.12 -3.07 -13.45
CA SER A 88 -18.83 -1.81 -13.15
C SER A 88 -20.34 -1.95 -12.95
N SER A 89 -20.96 -3.07 -13.36
CA SER A 89 -22.40 -3.30 -13.23
C SER A 89 -22.74 -4.80 -13.11
N SER A 90 -23.87 -5.13 -12.48
CA SER A 90 -24.39 -6.51 -12.48
C SER A 90 -25.04 -6.82 -13.85
N ALA A 91 -24.36 -7.61 -14.66
CA ALA A 91 -24.76 -7.90 -16.04
C ALA A 91 -24.22 -9.25 -16.54
N MET A 92 -24.71 -9.68 -17.70
CA MET A 92 -24.13 -10.80 -18.44
C MET A 92 -22.92 -10.31 -19.23
N TYR A 93 -21.75 -10.87 -18.94
CA TYR A 93 -20.48 -10.58 -19.61
C TYR A 93 -20.02 -11.79 -20.41
N ARG A 94 -19.34 -11.55 -21.54
CA ARG A 94 -18.80 -12.61 -22.38
C ARG A 94 -17.32 -12.81 -22.10
N LEU A 95 -16.98 -13.95 -21.51
CA LEU A 95 -15.60 -14.39 -21.32
C LEU A 95 -15.10 -15.06 -22.61
N THR A 96 -13.86 -14.77 -22.99
CA THR A 96 -13.15 -15.43 -24.09
C THR A 96 -11.74 -15.78 -23.63
N LEU A 97 -11.41 -17.07 -23.61
CA LEU A 97 -10.12 -17.60 -23.20
C LEU A 97 -9.34 -18.06 -24.43
N ARG A 98 -8.12 -17.54 -24.63
CA ARG A 98 -7.20 -18.06 -25.65
C ARG A 98 -6.39 -19.21 -25.05
N MET A 99 -6.40 -20.36 -25.71
CA MET A 99 -5.88 -21.61 -25.13
C MET A 99 -5.27 -22.56 -26.15
N ALA A 100 -4.36 -23.41 -25.68
CA ALA A 100 -3.72 -24.48 -26.45
C ALA A 100 -3.86 -25.83 -25.72
N ASN A 101 -4.29 -26.86 -26.45
CA ASN A 101 -4.43 -28.23 -25.97
C ASN A 101 -3.89 -29.20 -27.02
N GLY A 102 -2.61 -29.56 -26.90
CA GLY A 102 -1.96 -30.54 -27.77
C GLY A 102 -2.29 -32.00 -27.44
N GLY A 103 -3.24 -32.26 -26.53
CA GLY A 103 -3.75 -33.59 -26.24
C GLY A 103 -4.69 -34.13 -27.32
N ALA A 104 -5.09 -35.40 -27.20
CA ALA A 104 -5.99 -36.07 -28.14
C ALA A 104 -7.49 -35.93 -27.77
N ALA A 105 -7.81 -35.29 -26.64
CA ALA A 105 -9.15 -35.12 -26.10
C ALA A 105 -9.33 -33.71 -25.49
N ALA A 106 -10.56 -33.31 -25.20
CA ALA A 106 -10.84 -32.04 -24.55
C ALA A 106 -10.45 -32.07 -23.06
N ARG A 107 -9.66 -31.09 -22.60
CA ARG A 107 -9.26 -30.92 -21.19
C ARG A 107 -10.23 -29.96 -20.49
N ASN A 108 -11.48 -30.39 -20.30
CA ASN A 108 -12.54 -29.52 -19.78
C ASN A 108 -12.24 -28.99 -18.37
N GLY A 109 -12.71 -27.78 -18.09
CA GLY A 109 -12.67 -27.17 -16.76
C GLY A 109 -14.08 -26.89 -16.21
N ASN A 110 -14.20 -26.86 -14.89
CA ASN A 110 -15.40 -26.34 -14.21
C ASN A 110 -15.09 -24.90 -13.78
N LEU A 111 -15.84 -23.93 -14.32
CA LEU A 111 -15.75 -22.52 -13.96
C LEU A 111 -16.80 -22.20 -12.88
N SER A 112 -16.32 -21.79 -11.71
CA SER A 112 -17.11 -21.31 -10.59
C SER A 112 -16.99 -19.79 -10.48
N ILE A 113 -18.12 -19.09 -10.39
CA ILE A 113 -18.17 -17.63 -10.18
C ILE A 113 -18.53 -17.36 -8.72
N ASN A 114 -17.70 -16.60 -8.01
CA ASN A 114 -17.93 -16.20 -6.61
C ASN A 114 -18.25 -17.39 -5.69
N GLY A 115 -17.45 -18.46 -5.76
CA GLY A 115 -17.67 -19.71 -5.01
C GLY A 115 -18.99 -20.41 -5.34
N GLY A 116 -19.39 -20.35 -6.62
CA GLY A 116 -20.64 -20.90 -7.16
C GLY A 116 -21.86 -20.00 -6.98
N SER A 117 -21.74 -18.86 -6.26
CA SER A 117 -22.87 -17.95 -6.03
C SER A 117 -23.26 -17.11 -7.25
N GLY A 118 -22.32 -16.85 -8.16
CA GLY A 118 -22.57 -16.28 -9.48
C GLY A 118 -22.83 -17.34 -10.58
N GLY A 119 -22.80 -18.63 -10.22
CA GLY A 119 -23.03 -19.74 -11.15
C GLY A 119 -21.87 -20.73 -11.26
N GLU A 120 -22.17 -21.87 -11.88
CA GLU A 120 -21.27 -22.99 -12.14
C GLU A 120 -21.42 -23.41 -13.61
N TYR A 121 -20.31 -23.43 -14.34
CA TYR A 121 -20.29 -23.59 -15.79
C TYR A 121 -19.26 -24.63 -16.24
N THR A 122 -19.56 -25.40 -17.29
CA THR A 122 -18.58 -26.32 -17.90
C THR A 122 -17.89 -25.65 -19.07
N LEU A 123 -16.60 -25.32 -18.91
CA LEU A 123 -15.77 -24.82 -20.00
C LEU A 123 -15.21 -25.99 -20.82
N VAL A 124 -15.60 -26.06 -22.10
CA VAL A 124 -15.10 -27.06 -23.04
C VAL A 124 -13.82 -26.55 -23.70
N MET A 125 -12.70 -27.24 -23.49
CA MET A 125 -11.38 -26.89 -24.03
C MET A 125 -10.90 -27.97 -25.01
N PRO A 126 -11.36 -27.95 -26.28
CA PRO A 126 -11.09 -29.00 -27.25
C PRO A 126 -9.61 -29.01 -27.68
N ALA A 127 -9.18 -30.13 -28.27
CA ALA A 127 -7.82 -30.28 -28.76
C ALA A 127 -7.51 -29.30 -29.92
N THR A 128 -6.41 -28.56 -29.81
CA THR A 128 -5.85 -27.72 -30.89
C THR A 128 -4.87 -28.49 -31.80
N GLY A 129 -4.56 -29.75 -31.44
CA GLY A 129 -3.73 -30.66 -32.23
C GLY A 129 -2.21 -30.46 -32.09
N ALA A 130 -1.77 -29.35 -31.49
CA ALA A 130 -0.39 -29.10 -31.06
C ALA A 130 -0.37 -28.06 -29.94
N TRP A 131 0.62 -28.12 -29.05
CA TRP A 131 0.75 -27.16 -27.95
C TRP A 131 1.18 -25.74 -28.38
N ASP A 132 1.61 -25.57 -29.63
CA ASP A 132 1.89 -24.26 -30.25
C ASP A 132 0.70 -23.74 -31.09
N ASN A 133 -0.40 -24.53 -31.19
CA ASN A 133 -1.64 -24.11 -31.83
C ASN A 133 -2.58 -23.53 -30.76
N TRP A 134 -2.93 -22.25 -30.91
CA TRP A 134 -3.82 -21.53 -30.01
C TRP A 134 -5.17 -21.25 -30.68
N GLN A 135 -6.27 -21.38 -29.93
CA GLN A 135 -7.62 -21.03 -30.35
C GLN A 135 -8.33 -20.27 -29.23
N GLU A 136 -9.39 -19.54 -29.55
CA GLU A 136 -10.27 -18.92 -28.56
C GLU A 136 -11.49 -19.82 -28.27
N VAL A 137 -11.87 -19.89 -27.00
CA VAL A 137 -13.14 -20.47 -26.53
C VAL A 137 -13.87 -19.45 -25.68
N SER A 138 -15.18 -19.28 -25.91
CA SER A 138 -15.97 -18.24 -25.23
C SER A 138 -17.18 -18.81 -24.50
N LEU A 139 -17.60 -18.13 -23.44
CA LEU A 139 -18.75 -18.44 -22.60
C LEU A 139 -19.36 -17.13 -22.07
N ASP A 140 -20.68 -17.05 -22.08
CA ASP A 140 -21.43 -15.94 -21.48
C ASP A 140 -21.78 -16.29 -20.02
N VAL A 141 -21.43 -15.42 -19.07
CA VAL A 141 -21.62 -15.61 -17.62
C VAL A 141 -22.27 -14.39 -16.99
N ASP A 142 -22.95 -14.55 -15.85
CA ASP A 142 -23.48 -13.42 -15.09
C ASP A 142 -22.45 -12.98 -14.03
N LEU A 143 -22.02 -11.71 -14.07
CA LEU A 143 -21.19 -11.08 -13.03
C LEU A 143 -22.03 -10.09 -12.23
N VAL A 144 -21.65 -9.86 -10.97
CA VAL A 144 -22.26 -8.80 -10.13
C VAL A 144 -21.40 -7.53 -10.17
N GLN A 145 -22.01 -6.37 -9.91
CA GLN A 145 -21.26 -5.14 -9.69
C GLN A 145 -20.27 -5.30 -8.53
N GLY A 146 -19.02 -4.92 -8.74
CA GLY A 146 -17.92 -5.11 -7.81
C GLY A 146 -16.93 -6.18 -8.28
N ASN A 147 -16.11 -6.66 -7.34
CA ASN A 147 -15.11 -7.70 -7.56
C ASN A 147 -15.77 -9.08 -7.74
N ASN A 148 -15.38 -9.82 -8.78
CA ASN A 148 -15.84 -11.18 -9.06
C ASN A 148 -14.65 -12.13 -9.14
N ILE A 149 -14.71 -13.25 -8.40
CA ILE A 149 -13.71 -14.32 -8.44
C ILE A 149 -14.16 -15.41 -9.44
N LEU A 150 -13.31 -15.67 -10.43
CA LEU A 150 -13.51 -16.64 -11.51
C LEU A 150 -12.52 -17.80 -11.31
N GLU A 151 -12.95 -18.89 -10.68
CA GLU A 151 -12.12 -20.09 -10.48
C GLU A 151 -12.41 -21.14 -11.57
N ILE A 152 -11.42 -21.48 -12.40
CA ILE A 152 -11.49 -22.61 -13.34
C ILE A 152 -10.69 -23.78 -12.75
N SER A 153 -11.34 -24.91 -12.50
CA SER A 153 -10.73 -26.14 -11.96
C SER A 153 -10.70 -27.29 -12.98
N ALA A 154 -9.61 -28.06 -13.01
CA ALA A 154 -9.41 -29.18 -13.93
C ALA A 154 -10.37 -30.35 -13.66
N ALA A 155 -11.15 -30.76 -14.66
CA ALA A 155 -12.08 -31.89 -14.54
C ALA A 155 -11.42 -33.27 -14.77
N SER A 156 -10.12 -33.32 -15.06
CA SER A 156 -9.35 -34.55 -15.36
C SER A 156 -7.96 -34.53 -14.72
N ASP A 157 -7.37 -35.71 -14.52
CA ASP A 157 -6.00 -35.94 -14.05
C ASP A 157 -4.94 -35.43 -15.03
N GLU A 158 -5.33 -35.16 -16.27
CA GLU A 158 -4.55 -34.41 -17.25
C GLU A 158 -4.39 -32.90 -16.92
N GLY A 159 -5.09 -32.32 -15.94
CA GLY A 159 -5.06 -30.87 -15.68
C GLY A 159 -5.85 -30.04 -16.70
N LEU A 160 -5.67 -28.71 -16.71
CA LEU A 160 -6.27 -27.80 -17.70
C LEU A 160 -5.51 -27.80 -19.04
N ALA A 161 -6.05 -27.11 -20.03
CA ALA A 161 -5.27 -26.66 -21.19
C ALA A 161 -4.31 -25.53 -20.79
N ASN A 162 -3.32 -25.22 -21.64
CA ASN A 162 -2.52 -24.00 -21.48
C ASN A 162 -3.42 -22.79 -21.81
N ILE A 163 -3.43 -21.77 -20.95
CA ILE A 163 -4.27 -20.56 -21.14
C ILE A 163 -3.35 -19.35 -21.27
N ASP A 164 -3.48 -18.67 -22.41
CA ASP A 164 -2.74 -17.47 -22.81
C ASP A 164 -3.31 -16.25 -22.08
N TYR A 165 -4.54 -15.84 -22.43
CA TYR A 165 -5.27 -14.79 -21.72
C TYR A 165 -6.72 -15.17 -21.42
N LEU A 166 -7.28 -14.46 -20.44
CA LEU A 166 -8.71 -14.23 -20.29
C LEU A 166 -9.06 -12.85 -20.86
N SER A 167 -10.03 -12.79 -21.76
CA SER A 167 -10.66 -11.56 -22.25
C SER A 167 -12.11 -11.49 -21.78
N ILE A 168 -12.59 -10.29 -21.45
CA ILE A 168 -13.96 -10.01 -21.03
C ILE A 168 -14.54 -8.92 -21.92
N GLU A 169 -15.58 -9.25 -22.70
CA GLU A 169 -16.32 -8.26 -23.48
C GLU A 169 -17.42 -7.61 -22.62
N GLY A 170 -17.32 -6.30 -22.44
CA GLY A 170 -18.29 -5.44 -21.74
C GLY A 170 -17.70 -4.06 -21.48
N ASP A 171 -18.55 -3.06 -21.26
CA ASP A 171 -18.09 -1.71 -20.89
C ASP A 171 -17.54 -1.70 -19.45
N SER A 172 -16.46 -0.94 -19.23
CA SER A 172 -15.87 -0.67 -17.91
C SER A 172 -15.67 -1.94 -17.05
N VAL A 173 -14.80 -2.83 -17.52
CA VAL A 173 -14.29 -4.01 -16.78
C VAL A 173 -12.77 -3.83 -16.58
N LEU A 174 -12.28 -4.19 -15.39
CA LEU A 174 -10.86 -4.11 -15.03
C LEU A 174 -10.40 -5.39 -14.29
N GLY A 175 -9.09 -5.51 -14.07
CA GLY A 175 -8.51 -6.56 -13.22
C GLY A 175 -8.98 -6.37 -11.78
N GLY A 176 -9.62 -7.39 -11.21
CA GLY A 176 -10.19 -7.34 -9.87
C GLY A 176 -9.20 -7.63 -8.76
N ASN A 177 -9.69 -7.53 -7.52
CA ASN A 177 -8.87 -7.70 -6.33
C ASN A 177 -8.73 -9.19 -5.94
N CYS A 178 -7.49 -9.65 -5.79
CA CYS A 178 -7.18 -11.05 -5.48
C CYS A 178 -7.23 -11.42 -3.98
N ASN A 179 -7.48 -10.48 -3.07
CA ASN A 179 -7.40 -10.69 -1.62
C ASN A 179 -8.34 -11.79 -1.08
N ASP A 180 -9.47 -12.07 -1.74
CA ASP A 180 -10.41 -13.14 -1.35
C ASP A 180 -9.95 -14.56 -1.77
N VAL A 181 -8.88 -14.67 -2.57
CA VAL A 181 -8.43 -15.94 -3.18
C VAL A 181 -7.55 -16.76 -2.22
N SER A 182 -8.18 -17.50 -1.32
CA SER A 182 -7.49 -18.33 -0.33
C SER A 182 -6.96 -19.67 -0.88
N SER A 183 -5.68 -19.95 -0.62
CA SER A 183 -4.92 -21.14 -1.07
C SER A 183 -5.23 -22.43 -0.26
N SER A 184 -6.50 -22.80 -0.17
CA SER A 184 -7.01 -23.85 0.73
C SER A 184 -6.87 -25.30 0.22
N SER A 185 -5.64 -25.76 -0.03
CA SER A 185 -5.35 -27.12 -0.51
C SER A 185 -5.36 -28.21 0.59
N SER A 186 -6.48 -28.42 1.29
CA SER A 186 -6.67 -29.65 2.10
C SER A 186 -8.14 -30.09 2.23
N SER A 187 -8.44 -31.30 1.73
CA SER A 187 -9.77 -31.91 1.79
C SER A 187 -10.12 -32.36 3.21
N SER A 188 -11.36 -32.12 3.64
CA SER A 188 -11.85 -32.46 4.97
C SER A 188 -12.04 -33.97 5.18
N SER A 189 -11.74 -34.46 6.39
CA SER A 189 -12.21 -35.73 6.91
C SER A 189 -12.76 -35.55 8.32
N SER A 190 -14.00 -35.94 8.54
CA SER A 190 -14.78 -35.56 9.73
C SER A 190 -14.80 -36.63 10.82
N SER A 191 -14.61 -36.21 12.09
CA SER A 191 -15.12 -36.96 13.24
C SER A 191 -15.48 -36.02 14.40
N SER A 192 -16.78 -35.86 14.66
CA SER A 192 -17.29 -35.10 15.80
C SER A 192 -17.42 -35.99 17.04
N SER A 193 -16.90 -35.58 18.19
CA SER A 193 -17.23 -36.20 19.49
C SER A 193 -17.31 -35.17 20.62
N SER A 194 -18.53 -34.73 20.94
CA SER A 194 -18.81 -33.88 22.10
C SER A 194 -18.85 -34.70 23.40
N SER A 195 -18.17 -34.25 24.45
CA SER A 195 -18.41 -34.75 25.81
C SER A 195 -18.15 -33.67 26.85
N SER A 196 -19.24 -33.04 27.32
CA SER A 196 -19.23 -32.19 28.51
C SER A 196 -19.49 -33.03 29.76
N SER A 197 -18.67 -32.86 30.80
CA SER A 197 -18.94 -33.38 32.14
C SER A 197 -18.32 -32.46 33.20
N SER A 198 -19.11 -32.06 34.19
CA SER A 198 -18.77 -31.07 35.21
C SER A 198 -18.57 -31.71 36.60
N SER A 199 -18.13 -30.90 37.58
CA SER A 199 -18.08 -31.22 39.03
C SER A 199 -16.90 -32.12 39.45
N SER A 200 -16.37 -32.07 40.68
CA SER A 200 -16.73 -31.21 41.85
C SER A 200 -15.58 -31.00 42.84
N SER A 201 -15.66 -29.85 43.52
CA SER A 201 -14.94 -29.35 44.70
C SER A 201 -14.62 -30.29 45.88
N SER A 202 -13.48 -30.03 46.55
CA SER A 202 -13.28 -30.03 48.03
C SER A 202 -11.88 -29.45 48.37
N THR A 203 -11.74 -28.26 48.97
CA THR A 203 -11.54 -27.97 50.43
C THR A 203 -10.26 -28.59 51.06
N THR A 204 -9.50 -27.96 51.97
CA THR A 204 -9.89 -26.96 53.02
C THR A 204 -8.69 -26.18 53.63
N SER A 205 -8.93 -24.93 54.07
CA SER A 205 -8.41 -24.24 55.28
C SER A 205 -6.90 -24.12 55.65
N SER A 206 -6.45 -22.86 55.71
CA SER A 206 -5.90 -22.13 56.91
C SER A 206 -4.45 -22.40 57.40
N SER A 207 -3.76 -21.54 58.18
CA SER A 207 -4.16 -20.39 59.04
C SER A 207 -3.15 -19.22 59.06
N ASN A 208 -3.57 -18.10 59.68
CA ASN A 208 -2.94 -16.77 59.78
C ASN A 208 -1.82 -16.62 60.87
N SER A 209 -1.15 -15.45 60.88
CA SER A 209 -0.30 -14.81 61.95
C SER A 209 1.22 -15.02 61.86
N GLY A 210 2.09 -14.02 62.16
CA GLY A 210 1.83 -12.58 62.34
C GLY A 210 2.91 -11.75 63.07
N SER A 211 3.23 -10.58 62.50
CA SER A 211 3.56 -9.30 63.18
C SER A 211 4.91 -9.06 63.90
N THR A 212 5.18 -7.76 64.12
CA THR A 212 6.27 -7.08 64.89
C THR A 212 7.63 -6.91 64.17
N SER A 213 8.34 -5.76 64.27
CA SER A 213 7.97 -4.39 64.75
C SER A 213 9.07 -3.34 64.48
N SER A 214 8.69 -2.07 64.32
CA SER A 214 9.47 -0.81 64.60
C SER A 214 10.80 -0.54 63.85
N SER A 215 11.27 0.70 63.59
CA SER A 215 10.69 2.08 63.51
C SER A 215 11.81 3.01 62.95
N SER A 216 11.81 4.37 62.91
CA SER A 216 10.92 5.47 63.34
C SER A 216 11.39 6.82 62.75
N SER A 217 10.45 7.73 62.42
CA SER A 217 10.59 9.22 62.41
C SER A 217 11.55 9.87 61.36
N THR A 218 11.41 11.14 60.93
CA THR A 218 10.65 12.29 61.52
C THR A 218 10.25 13.35 60.47
N SER A 219 9.13 14.08 60.71
CA SER A 219 8.83 15.49 60.31
C SER A 219 8.81 15.93 58.82
N SER A 220 7.93 16.84 58.36
CA SER A 220 6.76 17.52 58.98
C SER A 220 5.97 18.38 57.96
N SER A 221 4.65 18.56 58.20
CA SER A 221 3.76 19.75 57.91
C SER A 221 3.93 20.60 56.63
N SER A 222 2.91 21.17 55.98
CA SER A 222 1.42 21.20 56.06
C SER A 222 0.92 21.92 54.76
N SER A 223 -0.34 22.16 54.40
CA SER A 223 -1.56 22.50 55.15
C SER A 223 -2.83 22.26 54.30
N SER A 224 -4.03 22.43 54.87
CA SER A 224 -5.33 22.06 54.29
C SER A 224 -6.23 23.23 53.86
N SER A 225 -7.08 23.00 52.85
CA SER A 225 -8.45 23.52 52.76
C SER A 225 -9.29 22.61 51.84
N THR A 226 -10.32 21.88 52.30
CA THR A 226 -11.66 22.30 52.77
C THR A 226 -12.39 23.20 51.76
N SER A 227 -13.24 22.70 50.84
CA SER A 227 -14.52 21.97 50.99
C SER A 227 -15.73 22.87 51.31
N SER A 228 -16.72 22.90 50.40
CA SER A 228 -18.10 23.34 50.66
C SER A 228 -19.06 22.58 49.75
N SER A 229 -20.13 22.00 50.31
CA SER A 229 -21.16 21.28 49.56
C SER A 229 -22.56 21.55 50.12
N SER A 230 -23.45 22.09 49.30
CA SER A 230 -24.87 22.34 49.59
C SER A 230 -25.60 22.69 48.29
N SER A 231 -26.89 22.42 48.10
CA SER A 231 -27.83 21.65 48.93
C SER A 231 -28.99 21.13 48.07
N SER A 232 -29.56 19.98 48.45
CA SER A 232 -30.70 19.35 47.78
C SER A 232 -32.07 19.87 48.25
N SER A 233 -33.01 20.07 47.33
CA SER A 233 -34.44 19.85 47.62
C SER A 233 -35.29 19.57 46.38
N SER A 234 -36.03 18.46 46.47
CA SER A 234 -37.00 17.90 45.55
C SER A 234 -38.14 18.83 45.08
N SER A 235 -38.61 18.64 43.85
CA SER A 235 -40.06 18.47 43.58
C SER A 235 -40.30 17.72 42.26
N SER A 236 -41.43 17.03 42.14
CA SER A 236 -41.73 16.12 41.02
C SER A 236 -43.16 16.32 40.50
N SER A 237 -43.29 16.64 39.21
CA SER A 237 -44.57 16.67 38.46
C SER A 237 -44.31 16.22 37.02
N SER A 238 -45.28 15.51 36.43
CA SER A 238 -45.13 14.81 35.15
C SER A 238 -45.69 15.58 33.95
N SER A 239 -45.07 15.41 32.77
CA SER A 239 -45.72 15.65 31.48
C SER A 239 -45.10 14.83 30.34
N SER A 240 -45.97 14.39 29.41
CA SER A 240 -45.68 13.94 28.04
C SER A 240 -44.53 12.94 27.82
N THR A 241 -44.87 11.64 27.75
CA THR A 241 -44.08 10.64 27.03
C THR A 241 -44.14 10.93 25.53
N SER A 242 -43.03 11.38 24.93
CA SER A 242 -42.86 11.37 23.47
C SER A 242 -41.79 10.35 23.10
N SER A 243 -42.18 9.32 22.34
CA SER A 243 -41.31 8.22 21.94
C SER A 243 -40.37 8.64 20.80
N SER A 244 -39.28 9.32 21.15
CA SER A 244 -38.11 9.41 20.27
C SER A 244 -37.50 8.02 20.14
N SER A 245 -37.64 7.41 18.96
CA SER A 245 -36.92 6.19 18.62
C SER A 245 -35.44 6.50 18.57
N THR A 246 -34.70 6.15 19.63
CA THR A 246 -33.23 6.21 19.63
C THR A 246 -32.73 5.21 18.60
N SER A 247 -32.47 5.68 17.39
CA SER A 247 -31.70 4.94 16.39
C SER A 247 -30.32 4.70 16.98
N SER A 248 -30.09 3.50 17.50
CA SER A 248 -28.75 3.05 17.86
C SER A 248 -27.91 3.07 16.59
N SER A 249 -27.01 4.05 16.47
CA SER A 249 -25.98 4.06 15.45
C SER A 249 -25.06 2.87 15.71
N SER A 250 -25.35 1.75 15.07
CA SER A 250 -24.39 0.67 14.85
C SER A 250 -23.12 1.32 14.29
N GLY A 251 -22.00 1.11 14.98
CA GLY A 251 -20.81 1.94 14.78
C GLY A 251 -20.34 1.95 13.33
N ALA A 252 -20.27 3.13 12.72
CA ALA A 252 -19.29 3.37 11.70
C ALA A 252 -17.90 3.18 12.34
N GLY A 253 -16.99 2.49 11.65
CA GLY A 253 -15.58 2.48 12.03
C GLY A 253 -14.99 3.88 11.91
N GLU A 254 -13.83 4.11 12.52
CA GLU A 254 -13.06 5.32 12.24
C GLU A 254 -12.61 5.30 10.78
N LEU A 255 -12.80 6.43 10.09
CA LEU A 255 -12.50 6.57 8.67
C LEU A 255 -10.98 6.60 8.45
N LEU A 256 -10.47 5.68 7.64
CA LEU A 256 -9.05 5.58 7.30
C LEU A 256 -8.50 6.88 6.67
N ALA A 257 -7.18 7.02 6.63
CA ALA A 257 -6.47 8.12 5.97
C ALA A 257 -6.78 8.13 4.47
N PHE A 258 -6.77 6.95 3.86
CA PHE A 258 -7.12 6.64 2.46
C PHE A 258 -7.40 5.12 2.36
N PRO A 259 -8.08 4.62 1.31
CA PRO A 259 -8.13 3.18 1.01
C PRO A 259 -6.72 2.59 0.93
N GLY A 260 -6.48 1.42 1.52
CA GLY A 260 -5.12 0.84 1.60
C GLY A 260 -4.19 1.45 2.66
N ALA A 261 -4.64 2.42 3.47
CA ALA A 261 -3.91 2.83 4.68
C ALA A 261 -4.04 1.77 5.78
N GLU A 262 -2.91 1.22 6.25
CA GLU A 262 -2.88 0.16 7.25
C GLU A 262 -2.03 0.50 8.49
N GLY A 263 -2.03 -0.39 9.48
CA GLY A 263 -1.28 -0.20 10.73
C GLY A 263 -1.78 0.96 11.61
N TYR A 264 -1.03 1.29 12.65
CA TYR A 264 -1.48 2.25 13.68
C TYR A 264 -1.62 3.71 13.19
N GLY A 265 -0.92 4.11 12.12
CA GLY A 265 -1.10 5.40 11.48
C GLY A 265 -2.40 5.54 10.68
N LYS A 266 -3.13 4.46 10.41
CA LYS A 266 -4.20 4.46 9.40
C LYS A 266 -5.41 5.35 9.67
N ASN A 267 -5.66 5.77 10.91
CA ASN A 267 -6.75 6.69 11.25
C ASN A 267 -6.29 8.17 11.27
N THR A 268 -5.07 8.46 10.82
CA THR A 268 -4.56 9.83 10.67
C THR A 268 -5.42 10.61 9.67
N THR A 269 -5.75 11.86 9.99
CA THR A 269 -6.66 12.70 9.16
C THR A 269 -5.94 13.76 8.32
N GLY A 270 -4.70 14.11 8.68
CA GLY A 270 -3.90 15.07 7.91
C GLY A 270 -4.64 16.39 7.68
N GLY A 271 -4.85 16.75 6.42
CA GLY A 271 -5.55 17.95 5.95
C GLY A 271 -7.06 17.81 5.71
N ARG A 272 -7.67 16.64 5.98
CA ARG A 272 -9.10 16.31 5.71
C ARG A 272 -10.07 17.43 6.11
N GLY A 273 -10.86 17.91 5.15
CA GLY A 273 -11.86 18.97 5.37
C GLY A 273 -11.31 20.39 5.51
N GLY A 274 -10.02 20.62 5.25
CA GLY A 274 -9.35 21.90 5.44
C GLY A 274 -9.37 22.84 4.22
N ASP A 275 -8.38 23.73 4.19
CA ASP A 275 -8.01 24.45 2.97
C ASP A 275 -7.26 23.52 2.01
N VAL A 276 -7.31 23.81 0.71
CA VAL A 276 -6.29 23.31 -0.24
C VAL A 276 -5.25 24.38 -0.48
N TYR A 277 -4.02 23.96 -0.78
CA TYR A 277 -2.98 24.85 -1.31
C TYR A 277 -2.28 24.21 -2.50
N GLU A 278 -2.28 24.93 -3.61
CA GLU A 278 -1.64 24.54 -4.85
C GLU A 278 -0.17 24.97 -4.90
N VAL A 279 0.75 24.01 -5.00
CA VAL A 279 2.13 24.29 -5.37
C VAL A 279 2.21 24.46 -6.89
N THR A 280 2.42 25.70 -7.33
CA THR A 280 2.45 26.11 -8.74
C THR A 280 3.84 26.57 -9.19
N THR A 281 4.85 26.52 -8.31
CA THR A 281 6.24 26.81 -8.67
C THR A 281 7.25 25.98 -7.87
N LEU A 282 8.34 25.59 -8.54
CA LEU A 282 9.48 24.87 -7.94
C LEU A 282 10.39 25.77 -7.08
N ASN A 283 10.11 27.08 -7.03
CA ASN A 283 10.78 27.98 -6.10
C ASN A 283 10.50 27.54 -4.66
N ALA A 284 11.52 27.58 -3.79
CA ALA A 284 11.37 27.13 -2.40
C ALA A 284 10.54 28.07 -1.51
N LYS A 285 10.30 29.32 -1.93
CA LYS A 285 9.60 30.38 -1.16
C LYS A 285 8.87 31.34 -2.10
N GLY A 286 7.82 31.99 -1.60
CA GLY A 286 6.95 32.90 -2.34
C GLY A 286 5.57 32.28 -2.64
N ALA A 287 4.64 33.05 -3.19
CA ALA A 287 3.33 32.54 -3.56
C ALA A 287 3.44 31.37 -4.56
N GLY A 288 2.66 30.32 -4.37
CA GLY A 288 2.71 29.08 -5.16
C GLY A 288 3.86 28.12 -4.80
N SER A 289 4.70 28.45 -3.82
CA SER A 289 5.81 27.58 -3.41
C SER A 289 5.40 26.55 -2.34
N LEU A 290 6.12 25.43 -2.28
CA LEU A 290 6.04 24.50 -1.14
C LEU A 290 6.34 25.20 0.21
N GLY A 291 7.22 26.19 0.24
CA GLY A 291 7.51 26.96 1.46
C GLY A 291 6.37 27.85 1.95
N ASP A 292 5.47 28.27 1.07
CA ASP A 292 4.24 29.00 1.42
C ASP A 292 3.06 28.05 1.65
N ALA A 293 3.02 26.91 0.95
CA ALA A 293 2.13 25.79 1.24
C ALA A 293 2.32 25.27 2.67
N LEU A 294 3.56 25.19 3.17
CA LEU A 294 3.88 24.72 4.52
C LEU A 294 3.91 25.86 5.58
N SER A 295 3.47 27.08 5.24
CA SER A 295 3.45 28.23 6.18
C SER A 295 2.41 28.10 7.30
N LYS A 296 1.35 27.31 7.08
CA LYS A 296 0.35 26.90 8.09
C LYS A 296 -0.13 25.48 7.83
N GLY A 297 -0.62 24.82 8.87
CA GLY A 297 -1.34 23.54 8.76
C GLY A 297 -2.86 23.73 8.63
N GLY A 298 -3.60 22.62 8.77
CA GLY A 298 -5.05 22.55 8.53
C GLY A 298 -5.39 22.52 7.04
N ARG A 299 -4.59 21.78 6.24
CA ARG A 299 -4.68 21.83 4.78
C ARG A 299 -4.17 20.58 4.05
N THR A 300 -4.68 20.37 2.85
CA THR A 300 -4.11 19.44 1.86
C THR A 300 -3.28 20.22 0.83
N ILE A 301 -2.11 19.70 0.49
CA ILE A 301 -1.16 20.30 -0.44
C ILE A 301 -1.10 19.44 -1.69
N VAL A 302 -1.44 20.06 -2.82
CA VAL A 302 -1.45 19.48 -4.17
C VAL A 302 -0.42 20.19 -5.07
N PHE A 303 -0.03 19.60 -6.18
CA PHE A 303 1.05 20.08 -7.04
C PHE A 303 0.59 20.26 -8.49
N ARG A 304 0.57 21.50 -9.01
CA ARG A 304 0.40 21.78 -10.45
C ARG A 304 1.71 21.75 -11.24
N VAL A 305 2.80 21.34 -10.61
CA VAL A 305 4.15 21.30 -11.20
C VAL A 305 4.89 20.06 -10.76
N SER A 306 5.88 19.68 -11.56
CA SER A 306 6.79 18.55 -11.32
C SER A 306 8.22 19.04 -11.46
N GLY A 307 9.15 18.43 -10.72
CA GLY A 307 10.53 18.90 -10.66
C GLY A 307 11.19 18.79 -9.30
N THR A 308 12.40 19.34 -9.24
CA THR A 308 13.19 19.44 -8.00
C THR A 308 12.89 20.75 -7.27
N ILE A 309 12.38 20.67 -6.05
CA ILE A 309 12.26 21.79 -5.12
C ILE A 309 13.47 21.76 -4.18
N THR A 310 14.44 22.65 -4.41
CA THR A 310 15.66 22.72 -3.58
C THR A 310 15.40 23.51 -2.30
N GLY A 311 15.35 22.83 -1.14
CA GLY A 311 15.11 23.48 0.14
C GLY A 311 14.94 22.50 1.31
N ARG A 312 14.98 23.06 2.54
CA ARG A 312 14.68 22.33 3.77
C ARG A 312 13.35 22.81 4.34
N PHE A 313 12.49 21.86 4.72
CA PHE A 313 11.09 22.11 5.00
C PHE A 313 10.63 21.42 6.30
N ASN A 314 9.59 21.97 6.92
CA ASN A 314 8.90 21.37 8.06
C ASN A 314 7.40 21.32 7.74
N VAL A 315 6.82 20.12 7.65
CA VAL A 315 5.37 19.95 7.53
C VAL A 315 4.68 20.37 8.84
N PRO A 316 3.73 21.31 8.83
CA PRO A 316 2.98 21.68 10.03
C PRO A 316 1.94 20.62 10.41
N ASN A 317 1.46 20.64 11.66
CA ASN A 317 0.43 19.69 12.13
C ASN A 317 -0.88 19.81 11.33
N ASN A 318 -1.63 18.71 11.21
CA ASN A 318 -2.89 18.62 10.46
C ASN A 318 -2.69 18.96 8.97
N THR A 319 -1.79 18.23 8.30
CA THR A 319 -1.44 18.49 6.90
C THR A 319 -1.37 17.20 6.09
N THR A 320 -1.95 17.22 4.89
CA THR A 320 -1.73 16.19 3.86
C THR A 320 -0.80 16.74 2.78
N ILE A 321 0.23 15.98 2.38
CA ILE A 321 0.98 16.22 1.15
C ILE A 321 0.62 15.09 0.18
N ALA A 322 -0.03 15.45 -0.92
CA ALA A 322 -0.53 14.52 -1.94
C ALA A 322 0.36 14.57 -3.19
N GLY A 323 1.54 13.96 -3.12
CA GLY A 323 2.53 13.99 -4.21
C GLY A 323 2.04 13.41 -5.53
N GLN A 324 1.04 12.51 -5.50
CA GLN A 324 0.45 11.89 -6.69
C GLN A 324 -0.28 12.88 -7.59
N THR A 325 -0.65 14.06 -7.08
CA THR A 325 -1.24 15.14 -7.91
C THR A 325 -0.25 15.79 -8.87
N ALA A 326 1.05 15.62 -8.64
CA ALA A 326 2.08 16.25 -9.46
C ALA A 326 2.05 15.68 -10.91
N PRO A 327 1.95 16.53 -11.95
CA PRO A 327 2.00 16.08 -13.34
C PRO A 327 3.35 15.39 -13.68
N GLY A 328 3.48 14.83 -14.89
CA GLY A 328 4.76 14.34 -15.42
C GLY A 328 5.49 13.33 -14.52
N ASP A 329 6.70 13.68 -14.07
CA ASP A 329 7.62 12.79 -13.34
C ASP A 329 7.58 12.95 -11.79
N GLY A 330 6.63 13.72 -11.27
CA GLY A 330 6.45 13.94 -9.82
C GLY A 330 7.36 15.00 -9.17
N ILE A 331 7.53 14.91 -7.84
CA ILE A 331 8.25 15.91 -7.02
C ILE A 331 9.42 15.29 -6.26
N THR A 332 10.58 15.95 -6.34
CA THR A 332 11.74 15.70 -5.47
C THR A 332 12.09 16.92 -4.65
N ILE A 333 12.12 16.78 -3.32
CA ILE A 333 12.74 17.75 -2.41
C ILE A 333 14.24 17.46 -2.35
N PHE A 334 15.08 18.40 -2.80
CA PHE A 334 16.52 18.32 -2.62
C PHE A 334 16.92 19.15 -1.40
N GLY A 335 17.20 18.47 -0.28
CA GLY A 335 17.31 19.09 1.04
C GLY A 335 16.85 18.16 2.16
N GLN A 336 15.86 18.59 2.94
CA GLN A 336 15.45 17.90 4.18
C GLN A 336 13.94 18.09 4.40
N LEU A 337 13.24 17.06 4.87
CA LEU A 337 11.83 17.16 5.24
C LEU A 337 11.58 16.63 6.66
N THR A 338 11.28 17.56 7.57
CA THR A 338 10.76 17.24 8.90
C THR A 338 9.24 17.41 8.92
N HIS A 339 8.53 16.83 9.90
CA HIS A 339 7.06 16.88 9.93
C HIS A 339 6.47 17.15 11.33
N GLY A 340 5.17 17.42 11.35
CA GLY A 340 4.38 17.59 12.57
C GLY A 340 3.62 16.32 12.96
N SER A 341 2.62 16.52 13.83
CA SER A 341 1.65 15.50 14.27
C SER A 341 0.33 15.63 13.49
N ASN A 342 -0.41 14.53 13.34
CA ASN A 342 -1.56 14.41 12.43
C ASN A 342 -1.17 14.80 10.99
N VAL A 343 -0.31 14.00 10.35
CA VAL A 343 0.20 14.27 8.99
C VAL A 343 0.12 13.04 8.09
N ILE A 344 -0.31 13.26 6.85
CA ILE A 344 -0.29 12.27 5.77
C ILE A 344 0.70 12.77 4.72
N ILE A 345 1.67 11.95 4.32
CA ILE A 345 2.66 12.32 3.31
C ILE A 345 2.78 11.15 2.31
N ARG A 346 2.33 11.38 1.07
CA ARG A 346 2.33 10.38 -0.01
C ARG A 346 3.12 10.84 -1.23
N TYR A 347 3.72 9.88 -1.95
CA TYR A 347 4.22 10.04 -3.32
C TYR A 347 5.19 11.20 -3.58
N ILE A 348 6.11 11.46 -2.63
CA ILE A 348 7.19 12.44 -2.79
C ILE A 348 8.57 11.83 -2.56
N ARG A 349 9.58 12.43 -3.16
CA ARG A 349 10.99 12.06 -2.95
C ARG A 349 11.69 13.08 -2.08
N VAL A 350 12.55 12.63 -1.17
CA VAL A 350 13.44 13.47 -0.36
C VAL A 350 14.86 12.97 -0.56
N ARG A 351 15.72 13.82 -1.12
CA ARG A 351 17.11 13.50 -1.45
C ARG A 351 18.02 14.48 -0.72
N PHE A 352 18.89 14.00 0.16
CA PHE A 352 19.60 14.90 1.09
C PHE A 352 20.60 15.85 0.40
N ASP A 353 20.64 17.13 0.80
CA ASP A 353 21.55 18.11 0.18
C ASP A 353 23.02 18.01 0.63
N GLY A 354 23.34 17.05 1.51
CA GLY A 354 24.70 16.68 1.90
C GLY A 354 25.42 17.63 2.86
N LYS A 355 24.68 18.54 3.52
CA LYS A 355 25.25 19.63 4.36
C LYS A 355 24.97 19.40 5.85
N GLY A 356 26.03 19.24 6.65
CA GLY A 356 25.90 18.96 8.08
C GLY A 356 25.29 17.60 8.39
N ASP A 357 25.51 17.15 9.62
CA ASP A 357 25.14 15.82 10.09
C ASP A 357 23.70 15.83 10.61
N GLU A 358 22.77 15.46 9.74
CA GLU A 358 21.33 15.59 9.92
C GLU A 358 20.59 14.43 9.24
N ASP A 359 19.37 14.17 9.72
CA ASP A 359 18.42 13.24 9.09
C ASP A 359 17.86 13.82 7.78
N ALA A 360 17.62 12.99 6.76
CA ALA A 360 17.00 13.47 5.52
C ALA A 360 15.46 13.62 5.65
N PHE A 361 14.81 12.62 6.23
CA PHE A 361 13.38 12.59 6.53
C PHE A 361 13.12 12.33 8.01
N GLY A 362 12.12 13.00 8.57
CA GLY A 362 11.45 12.55 9.80
C GLY A 362 11.46 13.54 10.95
N LYS A 363 10.98 13.09 12.11
CA LYS A 363 11.04 13.84 13.36
C LYS A 363 10.72 12.96 14.56
N ARG A 364 11.17 13.41 15.74
CA ARG A 364 10.85 12.80 17.04
C ARG A 364 9.61 13.43 17.65
N TYR A 365 8.94 12.69 18.53
CA TYR A 365 7.82 13.18 19.35
C TYR A 365 6.60 13.70 18.55
N GLN A 366 6.24 13.01 17.45
CA GLN A 366 5.07 13.33 16.63
C GLN A 366 4.07 12.18 16.63
N ASN A 367 2.78 12.49 16.82
CA ASN A 367 1.73 11.48 16.97
C ASN A 367 0.74 11.52 15.78
N ASN A 368 0.18 10.37 15.42
CA ASN A 368 -0.73 10.19 14.27
C ASN A 368 0.00 10.59 12.96
N VAL A 369 0.85 9.70 12.48
CA VAL A 369 1.72 9.93 11.32
C VAL A 369 1.53 8.81 10.31
N MET A 370 1.19 9.18 9.08
CA MET A 370 0.97 8.27 7.97
C MET A 370 1.96 8.60 6.85
N ILE A 371 3.03 7.81 6.74
CA ILE A 371 4.00 7.88 5.65
C ILE A 371 3.72 6.70 4.71
N ASP A 372 3.50 7.00 3.44
CA ASP A 372 3.15 6.02 2.41
C ASP A 372 3.82 6.40 1.10
N HIS A 373 4.39 5.44 0.36
CA HIS A 373 5.01 5.69 -0.95
C HIS A 373 5.97 6.89 -0.99
N VAL A 374 6.82 7.05 0.04
CA VAL A 374 7.87 8.08 0.09
C VAL A 374 9.21 7.46 -0.28
N SER A 375 9.97 8.07 -1.20
CA SER A 375 11.38 7.73 -1.43
C SER A 375 12.29 8.69 -0.67
N ALA A 376 12.93 8.23 0.40
CA ALA A 376 14.00 8.96 1.08
C ALA A 376 15.37 8.35 0.73
N SER A 377 16.31 9.18 0.26
CA SER A 377 17.69 8.76 0.04
C SER A 377 18.73 9.79 0.39
N TRP A 378 19.92 9.29 0.72
CA TRP A 378 21.07 10.05 1.20
C TRP A 378 20.80 10.65 2.59
N SER A 379 21.87 10.95 3.33
CA SER A 379 21.80 11.46 4.72
C SER A 379 23.15 12.04 5.14
N ARG A 380 23.27 12.46 6.40
CA ARG A 380 24.54 12.37 7.15
C ARG A 380 24.38 11.90 8.62
N ASP A 381 23.15 11.81 9.15
CA ASP A 381 22.83 11.10 10.40
C ASP A 381 22.04 9.82 10.06
N GLU A 382 20.71 9.88 9.88
CA GLU A 382 19.89 8.83 9.22
C GLU A 382 19.16 9.28 7.94
N VAL A 383 18.61 8.32 7.17
CA VAL A 383 17.74 8.62 6.01
C VAL A 383 16.30 8.90 6.45
N MET A 384 15.70 8.07 7.32
CA MET A 384 14.30 8.23 7.77
C MET A 384 14.10 7.87 9.25
N SER A 385 14.27 8.84 10.15
CA SER A 385 14.14 8.66 11.62
C SER A 385 12.84 9.24 12.17
N ILE A 386 11.94 8.36 12.64
CA ILE A 386 10.65 8.72 13.27
C ILE A 386 10.49 7.87 14.53
N TYR A 387 10.59 8.50 15.71
CA TYR A 387 10.54 7.79 16.99
C TYR A 387 10.11 8.66 18.18
N HIS A 388 9.77 8.02 19.30
CA HIS A 388 9.20 8.61 20.52
C HIS A 388 7.88 9.39 20.31
N GLY A 389 7.14 9.06 19.26
CA GLY A 389 5.75 9.43 19.04
C GLY A 389 4.76 8.31 19.38
N GLU A 390 3.55 8.41 18.84
CA GLU A 390 2.43 7.47 19.05
C GLU A 390 1.59 7.34 17.75
N ASN A 391 1.03 6.18 17.45
CA ASN A 391 0.20 5.95 16.25
C ASN A 391 0.91 6.32 14.94
N VAL A 392 1.91 5.53 14.55
CA VAL A 392 2.73 5.78 13.34
C VAL A 392 2.64 4.60 12.39
N THR A 393 2.35 4.85 11.11
CA THR A 393 2.62 3.90 10.03
C THR A 393 3.66 4.48 9.09
N ILE A 394 4.65 3.65 8.72
CA ILE A 394 5.47 3.83 7.53
C ILE A 394 5.20 2.62 6.63
N GLN A 395 4.57 2.84 5.48
CA GLN A 395 4.26 1.79 4.52
C GLN A 395 4.75 2.10 3.11
N TRP A 396 5.00 1.07 2.31
CA TRP A 396 5.35 1.15 0.89
C TRP A 396 6.47 2.17 0.56
N SER A 397 7.35 2.48 1.51
CA SER A 397 8.34 3.56 1.37
C SER A 397 9.74 3.02 1.15
N LEU A 398 10.57 3.78 0.44
CA LEU A 398 11.94 3.43 0.06
C LEU A 398 12.92 4.26 0.89
N ILE A 399 13.84 3.59 1.61
CA ILE A 399 14.79 4.22 2.56
C ILE A 399 16.21 3.74 2.23
N SER A 400 17.00 4.58 1.55
CA SER A 400 18.22 4.09 0.91
C SER A 400 19.44 5.02 0.84
N GLU A 401 20.59 4.41 0.49
CA GLU A 401 21.82 5.10 0.13
C GLU A 401 22.30 6.12 1.18
N ALA A 402 22.17 5.78 2.46
CA ALA A 402 22.69 6.57 3.55
C ALA A 402 24.19 6.91 3.35
N CYS A 403 24.60 8.09 3.81
CA CYS A 403 25.92 8.66 3.53
C CYS A 403 26.61 9.12 4.83
N PRO A 404 27.95 9.21 4.86
CA PRO A 404 28.69 9.36 6.12
C PRO A 404 28.66 10.78 6.69
N ASN A 405 28.89 10.91 8.01
CA ASN A 405 29.10 12.23 8.67
C ASN A 405 30.18 13.05 7.96
N GLU A 406 30.08 14.38 8.01
CA GLU A 406 30.92 15.31 7.28
C GLU A 406 32.41 15.18 7.68
N GLY A 407 33.26 14.80 6.71
CA GLY A 407 34.69 14.54 6.93
C GLY A 407 35.02 13.16 7.51
N THR A 408 34.05 12.23 7.56
CA THR A 408 34.23 10.85 8.04
C THR A 408 34.02 9.81 6.93
N ASP A 409 34.21 8.53 7.27
CA ASP A 409 33.89 7.37 6.43
C ASP A 409 32.90 6.42 7.14
N SER A 410 31.97 6.98 7.93
CA SER A 410 31.13 6.24 8.87
C SER A 410 29.73 6.83 8.98
N HIS A 411 28.77 6.06 9.52
CA HIS A 411 27.39 6.48 9.83
C HIS A 411 26.41 6.50 8.65
N ARG A 412 26.62 5.63 7.65
CA ARG A 412 25.66 5.40 6.56
C ARG A 412 24.45 4.61 7.07
N PHE A 413 23.58 5.27 7.84
CA PHE A 413 22.51 4.63 8.59
C PHE A 413 21.11 4.93 8.05
N ALA A 414 20.23 3.92 8.05
CA ALA A 414 18.91 4.05 7.43
C ALA A 414 17.91 4.79 8.32
N ALA A 415 17.69 4.32 9.55
CA ALA A 415 16.60 4.79 10.40
C ALA A 415 16.80 4.52 11.90
N ILE A 416 16.32 5.41 12.76
CA ILE A 416 15.88 5.07 14.12
C ILE A 416 14.35 5.07 14.16
N TRP A 417 13.77 3.92 14.50
CA TRP A 417 12.32 3.71 14.65
C TRP A 417 12.01 3.26 16.08
N GLY A 418 10.81 3.57 16.59
CA GLY A 418 10.47 3.35 17.99
C GLY A 418 9.39 4.30 18.50
N ASN A 419 8.14 4.08 18.08
CA ASN A 419 6.97 4.83 18.54
C ASN A 419 6.02 3.88 19.26
N ASP A 420 5.29 4.35 20.28
CA ASP A 420 4.30 3.49 20.92
C ASP A 420 3.11 3.30 19.99
N TYR A 421 2.74 2.04 19.75
CA TYR A 421 1.80 1.64 18.70
C TYR A 421 2.20 2.15 17.31
N SER A 422 3.11 1.42 16.66
CA SER A 422 3.55 1.72 15.31
C SER A 422 3.75 0.50 14.42
N THR A 423 3.54 0.69 13.12
CA THR A 423 3.61 -0.33 12.08
C THR A 423 4.58 0.12 10.98
N TYR A 424 5.46 -0.77 10.57
CA TYR A 424 6.43 -0.55 9.50
C TYR A 424 6.33 -1.74 8.55
N HIS A 425 5.69 -1.56 7.38
CA HIS A 425 5.41 -2.68 6.49
C HIS A 425 5.52 -2.37 5.00
N HIS A 426 5.86 -3.39 4.21
CA HIS A 426 6.08 -3.27 2.76
C HIS A 426 7.09 -2.18 2.35
N ASN A 427 8.04 -1.81 3.23
CA ASN A 427 9.09 -0.85 2.91
C ASN A 427 10.31 -1.54 2.27
N LEU A 428 11.07 -0.79 1.48
CA LEU A 428 12.35 -1.21 0.92
C LEU A 428 13.47 -0.41 1.59
N ILE A 429 14.27 -1.10 2.39
CA ILE A 429 15.47 -0.55 3.02
C ILE A 429 16.67 -1.07 2.23
N ALA A 430 17.49 -0.19 1.64
CA ALA A 430 18.51 -0.61 0.68
C ALA A 430 19.83 0.18 0.76
N HIS A 431 20.97 -0.52 0.69
CA HIS A 431 22.31 0.09 0.58
C HIS A 431 22.72 1.01 1.75
N ASN A 432 22.35 0.66 3.00
CA ASN A 432 22.74 1.38 4.21
C ASN A 432 23.62 0.47 5.10
N GLU A 433 24.77 0.96 5.57
CA GLU A 433 25.74 0.13 6.32
C GLU A 433 25.17 -0.47 7.61
N SER A 434 24.31 0.27 8.32
CA SER A 434 23.60 -0.21 9.52
C SER A 434 22.37 0.63 9.91
N ARG A 435 21.84 0.40 11.12
CA ARG A 435 20.55 0.92 11.64
C ARG A 435 19.42 0.65 10.65
N ASN A 436 19.17 -0.64 10.37
CA ASN A 436 18.15 -1.09 9.41
C ASN A 436 16.95 -1.82 10.09
N PRO A 437 16.07 -1.16 10.86
CA PRO A 437 16.26 0.10 11.58
C PRO A 437 17.14 -0.11 12.85
N ARG A 438 17.54 0.97 13.53
CA ARG A 438 17.85 0.89 14.97
C ARG A 438 16.56 1.09 15.76
N TRP A 439 16.26 0.18 16.67
CA TRP A 439 15.17 0.32 17.61
C TRP A 439 15.52 1.36 18.69
N ALA A 440 14.67 2.36 18.88
CA ALA A 440 14.85 3.40 19.88
C ALA A 440 14.74 2.84 21.31
N SER A 441 15.49 3.42 22.25
CA SER A 441 15.37 3.03 23.65
C SER A 441 14.10 3.61 24.27
N GLY A 442 13.29 2.80 24.93
CA GLY A 442 11.94 3.20 25.32
C GLY A 442 10.99 3.36 24.13
N GLY A 443 11.16 2.52 23.10
CA GLY A 443 10.49 2.66 21.80
C GLY A 443 9.00 2.30 21.76
N GLY A 444 8.40 1.77 22.83
CA GLY A 444 7.00 1.34 22.84
C GLY A 444 6.73 0.11 21.96
N HIS A 445 5.49 -0.08 21.52
CA HIS A 445 5.04 -1.21 20.71
C HIS A 445 5.26 -0.98 19.19
N ASN A 446 6.16 -1.76 18.59
CA ASN A 446 6.61 -1.64 17.19
C ASN A 446 6.40 -2.94 16.42
N ASP A 447 5.74 -2.87 15.27
CA ASP A 447 5.37 -4.01 14.44
C ASP A 447 6.02 -3.88 13.05
N TYR A 448 6.99 -4.74 12.76
CA TYR A 448 7.84 -4.68 11.57
C TYR A 448 7.61 -5.93 10.70
N ARG A 449 6.83 -5.79 9.61
CA ARG A 449 6.41 -6.92 8.78
C ARG A 449 6.55 -6.70 7.29
N ASN A 450 6.80 -7.76 6.52
CA ASN A 450 6.78 -7.71 5.05
C ASN A 450 7.69 -6.65 4.40
N ASN A 451 8.70 -6.15 5.12
CA ASN A 451 9.70 -5.23 4.56
C ASN A 451 10.79 -6.02 3.82
N VAL A 452 11.40 -5.41 2.80
CA VAL A 452 12.59 -5.91 2.11
C VAL A 452 13.82 -5.15 2.63
N LEU A 453 14.81 -5.88 3.16
CA LEU A 453 16.13 -5.32 3.48
C LEU A 453 17.17 -5.87 2.50
N TYR A 454 17.86 -4.97 1.81
CA TYR A 454 18.89 -5.30 0.81
C TYR A 454 20.23 -4.61 1.06
N ASN A 455 21.33 -5.35 0.87
CA ASN A 455 22.70 -4.80 0.85
C ASN A 455 23.01 -3.93 2.08
N TRP A 456 22.69 -4.42 3.28
CA TRP A 456 23.22 -3.83 4.51
C TRP A 456 24.72 -4.11 4.64
N GLY A 457 25.46 -3.32 5.42
CA GLY A 457 26.92 -3.40 5.50
C GLY A 457 27.42 -4.42 6.52
N TYR A 458 27.64 -3.95 7.75
CA TYR A 458 28.27 -4.74 8.82
C TYR A 458 27.32 -5.16 9.93
N ARG A 459 26.07 -4.67 9.92
CA ARG A 459 25.02 -5.03 10.88
C ARG A 459 23.65 -4.59 10.37
N SER A 460 22.65 -5.46 10.46
CA SER A 460 21.25 -5.21 10.12
C SER A 460 20.54 -4.28 11.15
N SER A 461 19.54 -4.78 11.89
CA SER A 461 18.83 -4.05 12.94
C SER A 461 19.55 -4.17 14.30
N TYR A 462 19.38 -3.21 15.22
CA TYR A 462 19.89 -3.32 16.60
C TYR A 462 19.22 -2.37 17.60
N GLY A 463 19.55 -2.50 18.89
CA GLY A 463 19.10 -1.58 19.95
C GLY A 463 17.84 -2.05 20.68
N GLY A 464 16.89 -1.15 20.93
CA GLY A 464 15.63 -1.47 21.58
C GLY A 464 15.75 -1.64 23.10
N GLU A 465 16.63 -0.86 23.74
CA GLU A 465 16.81 -0.85 25.19
C GLU A 465 15.50 -0.43 25.89
N HIS A 466 15.16 -1.00 27.05
CA HIS A 466 13.81 -0.87 27.64
C HIS A 466 13.35 0.56 27.93
N GLN A 467 14.26 1.49 28.28
CA GLN A 467 13.90 2.85 28.70
C GLN A 467 14.74 3.93 28.01
N GLN A 468 14.19 5.13 27.78
CA GLN A 468 15.00 6.28 27.39
C GLN A 468 15.72 6.85 28.61
N VAL A 469 17.04 6.68 28.67
CA VAL A 469 17.87 7.33 29.71
C VAL A 469 17.63 8.85 29.66
N GLY A 470 17.26 9.41 30.81
CA GLY A 470 16.93 10.83 30.96
C GLY A 470 15.47 11.22 30.68
N ASN A 471 14.61 10.30 30.22
CA ASN A 471 13.19 10.60 29.96
C ASN A 471 12.25 9.43 30.31
N ALA A 472 11.62 9.51 31.49
CA ALA A 472 10.74 8.46 32.01
C ALA A 472 9.44 8.24 31.19
N ASN A 473 9.07 9.17 30.30
CA ASN A 473 7.89 9.04 29.44
C ASN A 473 8.04 7.93 28.39
N PHE A 474 9.28 7.52 28.08
CA PHE A 474 9.59 6.51 27.08
C PHE A 474 10.19 5.30 27.79
N THR A 475 9.30 4.40 28.22
CA THR A 475 9.62 3.19 28.99
C THR A 475 8.77 2.04 28.45
N GLY A 476 9.40 0.89 28.23
CA GLY A 476 8.84 -0.21 27.44
C GLY A 476 9.38 -0.20 26.01
N THR A 477 9.65 -1.39 25.48
CA THR A 477 9.99 -1.63 24.08
C THR A 477 9.56 -3.04 23.75
N TRP A 478 8.66 -3.19 22.77
CA TRP A 478 8.17 -4.46 22.26
C TRP A 478 8.26 -4.44 20.74
N VAL A 479 8.96 -5.40 20.15
CA VAL A 479 9.18 -5.46 18.70
C VAL A 479 8.71 -6.81 18.16
N ASN A 480 7.75 -6.79 17.23
CA ASN A 480 7.46 -7.92 16.35
C ASN A 480 8.29 -7.74 15.07
N MET A 481 9.03 -8.76 14.64
CA MET A 481 9.75 -8.80 13.35
C MET A 481 9.30 -10.05 12.58
N ILE A 482 8.31 -9.91 11.68
CA ILE A 482 7.58 -11.05 11.11
C ILE A 482 7.54 -11.00 9.57
N ALA A 483 7.83 -12.10 8.89
CA ALA A 483 7.65 -12.24 7.43
C ALA A 483 8.37 -11.17 6.56
N ASN A 484 9.51 -10.64 7.02
CA ASN A 484 10.36 -9.73 6.24
C ASN A 484 11.37 -10.52 5.38
N TYR A 485 11.83 -9.92 4.29
CA TYR A 485 12.75 -10.53 3.33
C TYR A 485 14.13 -9.88 3.38
N TYR A 486 15.14 -10.64 3.82
CA TYR A 486 16.51 -10.18 3.97
C TYR A 486 17.39 -10.77 2.86
N LYS A 487 17.92 -9.89 1.99
CA LYS A 487 18.80 -10.26 0.88
C LYS A 487 20.18 -9.61 1.04
N PRO A 488 21.24 -10.38 1.37
CA PRO A 488 22.61 -9.89 1.29
C PRO A 488 22.94 -9.37 -0.11
N GLY A 489 23.80 -8.35 -0.18
CA GLY A 489 24.30 -7.79 -1.44
C GLY A 489 25.83 -7.64 -1.43
N PRO A 490 26.44 -7.08 -2.48
CA PRO A 490 27.89 -6.90 -2.57
C PRO A 490 28.56 -6.16 -1.39
N GLY A 491 27.81 -5.35 -0.65
CA GLY A 491 28.28 -4.63 0.53
C GLY A 491 28.17 -5.41 1.85
N THR A 492 27.49 -6.55 1.86
CA THR A 492 27.16 -7.29 3.08
C THR A 492 28.32 -8.13 3.60
N SER A 493 28.61 -7.97 4.90
CA SER A 493 29.73 -8.64 5.60
C SER A 493 29.30 -9.45 6.84
N ASP A 494 28.04 -9.33 7.23
CA ASP A 494 27.30 -10.20 8.15
C ASP A 494 25.98 -10.53 7.45
N ASP A 495 25.81 -11.78 7.00
CA ASP A 495 24.68 -12.26 6.20
C ASP A 495 23.67 -13.10 7.00
N ASP A 496 23.83 -13.20 8.33
CA ASP A 496 22.97 -14.04 9.18
C ASP A 496 22.36 -13.32 10.39
N THR A 497 22.76 -12.08 10.71
CA THR A 497 22.10 -11.23 11.72
C THR A 497 20.83 -10.57 11.20
N LEU A 498 19.68 -10.99 11.75
CA LEU A 498 18.41 -10.26 11.67
C LEU A 498 18.45 -9.01 12.56
N VAL A 499 18.78 -9.20 13.85
CA VAL A 499 18.80 -8.13 14.86
C VAL A 499 19.78 -8.45 16.00
N GLU A 500 20.44 -7.41 16.52
CA GLU A 500 21.27 -7.47 17.73
C GLU A 500 20.68 -6.56 18.83
N PRO A 501 19.78 -7.07 19.70
CA PRO A 501 19.18 -6.27 20.76
C PRO A 501 20.19 -5.78 21.81
N GLY A 502 19.96 -4.59 22.35
CA GLY A 502 20.83 -3.95 23.34
C GLY A 502 20.18 -3.76 24.72
N SER A 503 21.03 -3.67 25.74
CA SER A 503 20.68 -3.19 27.08
C SER A 503 21.87 -2.43 27.69
N ARG A 504 21.64 -1.65 28.74
CA ARG A 504 22.68 -1.07 29.61
C ARG A 504 22.73 -1.74 30.99
N SER A 505 21.72 -2.53 31.34
CA SER A 505 21.59 -3.27 32.61
C SER A 505 20.55 -4.40 32.48
N ALA A 506 20.49 -5.30 33.47
CA ALA A 506 19.65 -6.51 33.39
C ALA A 506 18.13 -6.23 33.36
N ASP A 507 17.71 -5.07 33.86
CA ASP A 507 16.36 -4.50 33.86
C ASP A 507 16.05 -3.66 32.60
N ASP A 508 17.01 -3.51 31.70
CA ASP A 508 16.97 -2.59 30.56
C ASP A 508 16.79 -3.29 29.20
N LYS A 509 16.25 -4.51 29.20
CA LYS A 509 16.07 -5.36 28.02
C LYS A 509 14.72 -5.12 27.33
N GLY A 510 14.74 -4.81 26.03
CA GLY A 510 13.54 -4.80 25.20
C GLY A 510 12.97 -6.20 24.98
N SER A 511 11.68 -6.29 24.67
CA SER A 511 10.99 -7.54 24.34
C SER A 511 10.89 -7.73 22.83
N PHE A 512 11.22 -8.92 22.35
CA PHE A 512 11.26 -9.22 20.92
C PHE A 512 10.47 -10.50 20.60
N TYR A 513 9.78 -10.50 19.46
CA TYR A 513 9.28 -11.69 18.78
C TYR A 513 9.77 -11.67 17.33
N VAL A 514 10.33 -12.79 16.86
CA VAL A 514 10.93 -12.90 15.52
C VAL A 514 10.51 -14.23 14.90
N ALA A 515 9.83 -14.19 13.75
CA ALA A 515 9.27 -15.35 13.06
C ALA A 515 9.11 -15.12 11.55
N ASP A 516 9.06 -16.19 10.77
CA ASP A 516 8.69 -16.22 9.35
C ASP A 516 9.53 -15.37 8.37
N ASN A 517 10.62 -14.73 8.84
CA ASN A 517 11.52 -13.94 8.00
C ASN A 517 12.42 -14.86 7.17
N ILE A 518 12.62 -14.50 5.89
CA ILE A 518 13.55 -15.19 4.99
C ILE A 518 14.90 -14.46 5.00
N VAL A 519 15.99 -15.21 5.07
CA VAL A 519 17.37 -14.71 4.96
C VAL A 519 18.08 -15.47 3.84
N ILE A 520 18.21 -14.82 2.69
CA ILE A 520 18.79 -15.42 1.48
C ILE A 520 20.26 -15.75 1.72
N GLY A 521 20.62 -17.02 1.53
CA GLY A 521 21.96 -17.56 1.83
C GLY A 521 22.08 -18.22 3.21
N SER A 522 21.13 -17.99 4.13
CA SER A 522 21.14 -18.61 5.46
C SER A 522 19.87 -19.43 5.73
N ASP A 523 19.84 -20.66 5.19
CA ASP A 523 18.86 -21.70 5.52
C ASP A 523 18.70 -21.88 7.05
N SER A 524 19.80 -21.69 7.79
CA SER A 524 19.85 -21.91 9.24
C SER A 524 19.07 -20.87 10.05
N VAL A 525 18.97 -19.65 9.54
CA VAL A 525 18.19 -18.54 10.13
C VAL A 525 16.80 -18.48 9.52
N THR A 526 16.64 -18.77 8.23
CA THR A 526 15.33 -18.90 7.58
C THR A 526 14.47 -19.99 8.23
N SER A 527 15.07 -21.14 8.58
CA SER A 527 14.36 -22.24 9.27
C SER A 527 14.13 -22.01 10.77
N ASP A 528 14.73 -20.99 11.37
CA ASP A 528 14.64 -20.66 12.80
C ASP A 528 15.29 -19.29 13.03
N ASN A 529 14.47 -18.24 12.94
CA ASN A 529 14.92 -16.86 13.00
C ASN A 529 15.64 -16.50 14.30
N TRP A 530 15.47 -17.28 15.38
CA TRP A 530 16.16 -17.02 16.63
C TRP A 530 17.67 -17.26 16.56
N LYS A 531 18.20 -17.90 15.51
CA LYS A 531 19.65 -17.92 15.21
C LYS A 531 20.16 -16.59 14.64
N GLY A 532 19.28 -15.79 14.04
CA GLY A 532 19.57 -14.44 13.55
C GLY A 532 19.40 -13.34 14.60
N VAL A 533 18.87 -13.67 15.78
CA VAL A 533 18.84 -12.78 16.95
C VAL A 533 20.15 -12.94 17.71
N LYS A 534 21.05 -11.96 17.59
CA LYS A 534 22.39 -12.04 18.21
C LYS A 534 22.41 -11.49 19.63
N GLY A 535 23.40 -11.92 20.41
CA GLY A 535 23.55 -11.55 21.81
C GLY A 535 22.53 -12.23 22.74
N ASN A 536 22.29 -11.63 23.90
CA ASN A 536 21.38 -12.12 24.94
C ASN A 536 20.72 -10.96 25.73
N GLU A 537 20.73 -9.75 25.18
CA GLU A 537 20.28 -8.52 25.83
C GLU A 537 18.84 -8.14 25.48
N TYR A 538 17.99 -9.15 25.34
CA TYR A 538 16.55 -9.08 25.08
C TYR A 538 15.74 -9.97 26.04
N ILE A 539 14.44 -9.72 26.09
CA ILE A 539 13.41 -10.64 26.56
C ILE A 539 12.82 -11.33 25.32
N LYS A 540 12.87 -12.66 25.27
CA LYS A 540 12.19 -13.43 24.22
C LYS A 540 10.71 -13.53 24.55
N LEU A 541 9.86 -13.18 23.59
CA LEU A 541 8.42 -13.49 23.61
C LEU A 541 8.18 -14.85 22.95
N ASP A 542 7.21 -15.62 23.48
CA ASP A 542 6.81 -16.92 22.92
C ASP A 542 5.79 -16.79 21.77
N ALA A 543 5.14 -15.63 21.65
CA ALA A 543 4.22 -15.25 20.58
C ALA A 543 4.38 -13.76 20.25
N ALA A 544 3.90 -13.33 19.09
CA ALA A 544 3.77 -11.92 18.76
C ALA A 544 2.89 -11.21 19.82
N TRP A 545 3.20 -9.95 20.14
CA TRP A 545 2.24 -9.12 20.87
C TRP A 545 1.08 -8.72 19.93
N ASP A 546 -0.08 -8.43 20.52
CA ASP A 546 -1.37 -8.23 19.81
C ASP A 546 -1.38 -6.90 19.03
N ALA A 547 -0.71 -6.92 17.88
CA ALA A 547 -0.54 -5.79 16.98
C ALA A 547 -1.71 -5.63 16.02
N MET A 548 -1.98 -4.39 15.61
CA MET A 548 -3.03 -4.10 14.63
C MET A 548 -2.74 -4.84 13.31
N PRO A 549 -3.71 -5.60 12.77
CA PRO A 549 -3.51 -6.35 11.54
C PRO A 549 -3.34 -5.43 10.33
N ILE A 550 -2.56 -5.95 9.38
CA ILE A 550 -2.34 -5.48 8.01
C ILE A 550 -2.73 -6.60 7.03
N ASN A 551 -2.72 -6.34 5.73
CA ASN A 551 -2.81 -7.37 4.68
C ASN A 551 -1.48 -8.15 4.61
N GLN A 552 -1.22 -8.98 5.64
CA GLN A 552 0.08 -9.62 5.83
C GLN A 552 0.33 -10.71 4.79
N GLN A 553 1.40 -10.56 4.02
CA GLN A 553 1.86 -11.55 3.06
C GLN A 553 2.87 -12.52 3.71
N ASP A 554 3.30 -13.56 3.00
CA ASP A 554 4.57 -14.22 3.31
C ASP A 554 5.76 -13.36 2.81
N ALA A 555 6.99 -13.72 3.17
CA ALA A 555 8.16 -12.93 2.84
C ALA A 555 8.54 -12.93 1.34
N ASP A 556 8.23 -13.99 0.59
CA ASP A 556 8.51 -14.06 -0.85
C ASP A 556 7.47 -13.24 -1.65
N ALA A 557 6.19 -13.34 -1.29
CA ALA A 557 5.12 -12.51 -1.83
C ALA A 557 5.36 -11.02 -1.54
N ALA A 558 5.72 -10.68 -0.29
CA ALA A 558 6.10 -9.34 0.11
C ALA A 558 7.26 -8.79 -0.72
N TYR A 559 8.30 -9.59 -0.98
CA TYR A 559 9.40 -9.18 -1.84
C TYR A 559 8.97 -8.80 -3.26
N GLN A 560 8.03 -9.54 -3.87
CA GLN A 560 7.51 -9.19 -5.19
C GLN A 560 6.66 -7.92 -5.14
N ALA A 561 5.73 -7.79 -4.18
CA ALA A 561 4.86 -6.64 -4.04
C ALA A 561 5.65 -5.34 -3.77
N VAL A 562 6.63 -5.40 -2.86
CA VAL A 562 7.51 -4.26 -2.57
C VAL A 562 8.32 -3.86 -3.80
N LEU A 563 8.92 -4.80 -4.55
CA LEU A 563 9.64 -4.45 -5.78
C LEU A 563 8.75 -4.01 -6.95
N ALA A 564 7.45 -4.30 -6.91
CA ALA A 564 6.49 -3.72 -7.85
C ALA A 564 6.31 -2.22 -7.54
N ASP A 565 6.02 -1.84 -6.30
CA ASP A 565 5.34 -0.56 -6.02
C ASP A 565 6.04 0.40 -5.02
N VAL A 566 6.95 -0.07 -4.18
CA VAL A 566 7.63 0.75 -3.15
C VAL A 566 8.26 2.08 -3.63
N GLY A 567 8.24 3.08 -2.75
CA GLY A 567 8.76 4.44 -2.97
C GLY A 567 7.71 5.35 -3.60
N ALA A 568 8.11 6.50 -4.11
CA ALA A 568 7.22 7.34 -4.92
C ALA A 568 7.01 6.71 -6.30
N SER A 569 6.10 5.73 -6.40
CA SER A 569 5.76 5.03 -7.64
C SER A 569 4.83 5.82 -8.54
N VAL A 570 3.85 6.55 -7.99
CA VAL A 570 2.98 7.48 -8.74
C VAL A 570 3.62 8.88 -8.80
N PRO A 571 3.59 9.60 -9.95
CA PRO A 571 3.09 9.18 -11.28
C PRO A 571 4.02 8.19 -12.02
N LYS A 572 5.31 8.17 -11.67
CA LYS A 572 6.31 7.14 -12.02
C LYS A 572 7.50 7.28 -11.07
N ARG A 573 8.28 6.22 -10.83
CA ARG A 573 9.59 6.30 -10.13
C ARG A 573 10.61 7.19 -10.87
N ASP A 574 11.65 7.64 -10.16
CA ASP A 574 12.82 8.28 -10.79
C ASP A 574 13.98 7.29 -11.02
N ALA A 575 14.99 7.70 -11.79
CA ALA A 575 16.12 6.86 -12.16
C ALA A 575 17.05 6.42 -11.00
N ILE A 576 16.88 6.96 -9.78
CA ILE A 576 17.52 6.43 -8.57
C ILE A 576 16.67 5.28 -8.02
N ASP A 577 15.36 5.50 -7.84
CA ASP A 577 14.46 4.47 -7.31
C ASP A 577 14.37 3.25 -8.25
N GLU A 578 14.28 3.48 -9.57
CA GLU A 578 14.31 2.42 -10.60
C GLU A 578 15.59 1.59 -10.54
N ARG A 579 16.75 2.25 -10.42
CA ARG A 579 18.05 1.59 -10.30
C ARG A 579 18.10 0.74 -9.04
N ILE A 580 17.70 1.28 -7.89
CA ILE A 580 17.76 0.56 -6.60
C ILE A 580 16.84 -0.66 -6.64
N VAL A 581 15.62 -0.54 -7.18
CA VAL A 581 14.71 -1.68 -7.39
C VAL A 581 15.30 -2.74 -8.33
N ALA A 582 16.06 -2.35 -9.36
CA ALA A 582 16.81 -3.28 -10.21
C ALA A 582 18.00 -3.93 -9.48
N GLU A 583 18.78 -3.17 -8.71
CA GLU A 583 19.91 -3.65 -7.91
C GLU A 583 19.46 -4.68 -6.87
N VAL A 584 18.34 -4.42 -6.19
CA VAL A 584 17.70 -5.36 -5.25
C VAL A 584 17.21 -6.62 -5.97
N ARG A 585 16.63 -6.50 -7.17
CA ARG A 585 16.20 -7.65 -7.98
C ARG A 585 17.37 -8.53 -8.39
N ASP A 586 18.38 -7.92 -9.00
CA ASP A 586 19.50 -8.61 -9.63
C ASP A 586 20.59 -9.06 -8.64
N GLY A 587 20.57 -8.55 -7.40
CA GLY A 587 21.62 -8.84 -6.40
C GLY A 587 22.94 -8.09 -6.70
N THR A 588 22.84 -6.88 -7.24
CA THR A 588 23.98 -6.06 -7.65
C THR A 588 24.06 -4.74 -6.86
N ALA A 589 25.16 -4.02 -7.04
CA ALA A 589 25.30 -2.62 -6.64
C ALA A 589 26.24 -1.95 -7.65
N THR A 590 25.81 -0.85 -8.26
CA THR A 590 26.44 -0.27 -9.47
C THR A 590 27.16 1.05 -9.23
N ILE A 591 26.91 1.70 -8.08
CA ILE A 591 27.58 2.94 -7.65
C ILE A 591 28.09 2.85 -6.20
N GLY A 592 28.92 3.82 -5.81
CA GLY A 592 29.59 3.84 -4.51
C GLY A 592 30.61 2.70 -4.32
N ASN A 593 30.98 2.46 -3.07
CA ASN A 593 31.71 1.25 -2.68
C ASN A 593 30.70 0.15 -2.33
N ASN A 594 30.40 -0.73 -3.28
CA ASN A 594 29.40 -1.80 -3.15
C ASN A 594 28.00 -1.28 -2.70
N GLY A 595 27.57 -0.14 -3.26
CA GLY A 595 26.31 0.54 -2.91
C GLY A 595 26.45 1.64 -1.85
N PHE A 596 27.53 1.64 -1.07
CA PHE A 596 27.74 2.64 -0.01
C PHE A 596 28.35 3.93 -0.58
N LEU A 597 27.60 5.04 -0.47
CA LEU A 597 27.94 6.34 -1.06
C LEU A 597 28.72 7.26 -0.10
N SER A 598 29.28 8.35 -0.64
CA SER A 598 30.02 9.40 0.08
C SER A 598 29.25 10.74 0.19
N CYS A 599 28.05 10.80 -0.43
CA CYS A 599 27.18 11.95 -0.77
C CYS A 599 27.80 13.20 -1.44
N PRO A 600 26.93 14.00 -2.07
CA PRO A 600 26.06 13.58 -3.16
C PRO A 600 26.84 13.38 -4.48
N GLY A 601 28.18 13.56 -4.47
CA GLY A 601 29.01 13.58 -5.68
C GLY A 601 29.21 12.24 -6.39
N ASP A 602 28.87 11.12 -5.74
CA ASP A 602 28.93 9.77 -6.33
C ASP A 602 27.71 9.44 -7.21
N THR A 603 26.75 10.37 -7.30
CA THR A 603 25.45 10.18 -7.98
C THR A 603 25.00 11.48 -8.64
N VAL A 604 23.97 11.42 -9.48
CA VAL A 604 23.42 12.57 -10.20
C VAL A 604 21.93 12.67 -9.89
N LEU A 605 21.51 13.80 -9.32
CA LEU A 605 20.11 14.08 -9.05
C LEU A 605 19.30 14.08 -10.38
N PRO A 606 18.29 13.22 -10.54
CA PRO A 606 17.54 13.13 -11.79
C PRO A 606 16.85 14.44 -12.18
N GLN A 607 16.88 14.78 -13.47
CA GLN A 607 16.00 15.81 -14.02
C GLN A 607 14.60 15.20 -14.19
N LEU A 608 13.69 15.53 -13.29
CA LEU A 608 12.27 15.26 -13.46
C LEU A 608 11.68 16.21 -14.52
N ASN A 609 10.85 15.68 -15.40
CA ASN A 609 10.17 16.42 -16.46
C ASN A 609 8.71 16.66 -16.06
N GLY A 610 8.20 17.87 -16.30
CA GLY A 610 6.80 18.19 -16.05
C GLY A 610 5.95 18.14 -17.32
N THR A 611 4.68 17.76 -17.15
CA THR A 611 3.62 18.02 -18.13
C THR A 611 2.79 19.23 -17.69
N GLU A 612 1.89 19.70 -18.54
CA GLU A 612 0.84 20.62 -18.13
C GLU A 612 -0.07 19.94 -17.08
N ALA A 613 -0.47 20.69 -16.06
CA ALA A 613 -1.46 20.22 -15.08
C ALA A 613 -2.86 20.25 -15.70
N PRO A 614 -3.77 19.32 -15.35
CA PRO A 614 -5.17 19.39 -15.76
C PRO A 614 -5.82 20.75 -15.46
N ALA A 615 -6.87 21.12 -16.20
CA ALA A 615 -7.67 22.29 -15.86
C ALA A 615 -8.40 22.07 -14.51
N ASP A 616 -8.46 23.13 -13.72
CA ASP A 616 -9.12 23.28 -12.41
C ASP A 616 -9.45 24.77 -12.37
N SER A 617 -10.74 25.09 -12.46
CA SER A 617 -11.22 26.43 -12.83
C SER A 617 -11.50 27.33 -11.63
N ASP A 618 -11.47 26.80 -10.40
CA ASP A 618 -11.69 27.56 -9.16
C ASP A 618 -10.61 27.38 -8.07
N HIS A 619 -9.60 26.55 -8.34
CA HIS A 619 -8.40 26.30 -7.52
C HIS A 619 -8.64 25.51 -6.24
N ASP A 620 -9.53 24.51 -6.29
CA ASP A 620 -9.84 23.64 -5.16
C ASP A 620 -8.98 22.36 -5.09
N GLY A 621 -8.23 22.04 -6.16
CA GLY A 621 -7.31 20.91 -6.25
C GLY A 621 -7.88 19.67 -6.94
N MET A 622 -9.14 19.69 -7.38
CA MET A 622 -9.74 18.70 -8.28
C MET A 622 -9.73 19.20 -9.74
N PRO A 623 -9.54 18.33 -10.75
CA PRO A 623 -9.66 18.74 -12.15
C PRO A 623 -11.11 18.90 -12.63
N ASP A 624 -11.38 19.91 -13.45
CA ASP A 624 -12.68 20.17 -14.12
C ASP A 624 -13.31 18.88 -14.69
N SER A 625 -12.47 18.04 -15.31
CA SER A 625 -12.89 16.80 -15.96
C SER A 625 -13.24 15.66 -14.98
N TRP A 626 -12.66 15.66 -13.78
CA TRP A 626 -12.98 14.71 -12.73
C TRP A 626 -14.26 15.12 -12.01
N GLU A 627 -14.40 16.41 -11.70
CA GLU A 627 -15.60 17.01 -11.11
C GLU A 627 -16.84 16.76 -11.98
N LEU A 628 -16.77 17.07 -13.27
CA LEU A 628 -17.87 16.84 -14.21
C LEU A 628 -18.22 15.36 -14.38
N ALA A 629 -17.26 14.45 -14.16
CA ALA A 629 -17.49 13.01 -14.17
C ALA A 629 -18.18 12.50 -12.88
N ASN A 630 -17.96 13.19 -11.76
CA ASN A 630 -18.55 12.85 -10.45
C ASN A 630 -19.80 13.68 -10.10
N GLY A 631 -20.17 14.67 -10.92
CA GLY A 631 -21.39 15.46 -10.80
C GLY A 631 -21.26 16.74 -9.98
N LEU A 632 -20.04 17.26 -9.82
CA LEU A 632 -19.72 18.53 -9.15
C LEU A 632 -19.75 19.71 -10.14
N ASP A 633 -19.53 20.94 -9.66
CA ASP A 633 -19.47 22.16 -10.48
C ASP A 633 -18.06 22.79 -10.41
N PRO A 634 -17.26 22.79 -11.50
CA PRO A 634 -15.91 23.40 -11.60
C PRO A 634 -15.81 24.92 -11.40
N ASN A 635 -16.77 25.50 -10.69
CA ASN A 635 -16.85 26.90 -10.28
C ASN A 635 -17.24 27.03 -8.79
N ASN A 636 -17.28 25.90 -8.06
CA ASN A 636 -17.74 25.74 -6.68
C ASN A 636 -16.72 25.01 -5.76
N SER A 637 -15.53 25.59 -5.61
CA SER A 637 -14.45 25.24 -4.65
C SER A 637 -14.82 25.04 -3.16
N SER A 638 -16.11 24.98 -2.81
CA SER A 638 -16.59 24.49 -1.53
C SER A 638 -16.91 22.99 -1.53
N ASP A 639 -17.25 22.39 -2.67
CA ASP A 639 -17.69 20.98 -2.72
C ASP A 639 -16.55 19.93 -2.70
N ARG A 640 -15.26 20.32 -2.87
CA ARG A 640 -14.12 19.49 -2.41
C ARG A 640 -14.24 18.96 -0.98
N ASN A 641 -15.00 19.66 -0.13
CA ASN A 641 -15.22 19.35 1.28
C ASN A 641 -16.61 18.73 1.56
N ASP A 642 -17.49 18.64 0.56
CA ASP A 642 -18.66 17.75 0.63
C ASP A 642 -18.21 16.29 0.67
N LYS A 643 -19.07 15.42 1.21
CA LYS A 643 -18.71 14.06 1.61
C LYS A 643 -19.58 13.00 0.97
N ASP A 644 -18.96 11.86 0.67
CA ASP A 644 -19.67 10.65 0.25
C ASP A 644 -20.38 9.95 1.44
N ALA A 645 -20.97 8.78 1.16
CA ALA A 645 -21.66 7.97 2.16
C ALA A 645 -20.73 7.25 3.16
N VAL A 646 -19.41 7.22 2.91
CA VAL A 646 -18.38 6.61 3.77
C VAL A 646 -17.76 7.65 4.71
N GLY A 647 -17.65 8.90 4.25
CA GLY A 647 -17.22 10.07 5.00
C GLY A 647 -15.98 10.78 4.43
N TYR A 648 -15.39 10.28 3.34
CA TYR A 648 -14.31 10.98 2.63
C TYR A 648 -14.84 12.25 1.96
N THR A 649 -14.00 13.28 1.85
CA THR A 649 -14.38 14.47 1.06
C THR A 649 -14.18 14.23 -0.44
N MET A 650 -14.81 15.03 -1.32
CA MET A 650 -14.65 14.89 -2.77
C MET A 650 -13.17 14.99 -3.20
N LEU A 651 -12.40 15.91 -2.60
CA LEU A 651 -10.94 15.98 -2.82
C LEU A 651 -10.24 14.66 -2.44
N GLU A 652 -10.59 14.05 -1.31
CA GLU A 652 -9.99 12.78 -0.92
C GLU A 652 -10.35 11.69 -1.94
N ASN A 653 -11.57 11.67 -2.44
CA ASN A 653 -11.98 10.74 -3.50
C ASN A 653 -11.26 11.00 -4.83
N TYR A 654 -10.95 12.25 -5.19
CA TYR A 654 -10.03 12.53 -6.29
C TYR A 654 -8.62 11.99 -6.01
N LEU A 655 -8.04 12.30 -4.85
CA LEU A 655 -6.70 11.85 -4.44
C LEU A 655 -6.54 10.34 -4.35
N ASN A 656 -7.63 9.63 -4.05
CA ASN A 656 -7.74 8.16 -4.01
C ASN A 656 -8.11 7.56 -5.39
N SER A 657 -8.29 8.38 -6.44
CA SER A 657 -8.65 7.91 -7.79
C SER A 657 -7.51 8.00 -8.81
N ILE A 658 -6.43 8.75 -8.51
CA ILE A 658 -5.18 8.66 -9.29
C ILE A 658 -4.27 7.50 -8.79
N ASP A 659 -4.66 6.88 -7.68
CA ASP A 659 -3.95 5.82 -6.96
C ASP A 659 -4.84 4.57 -6.88
N SER A 660 -4.55 3.54 -7.69
CA SER A 660 -5.49 2.43 -7.98
C SER A 660 -5.08 1.09 -7.36
N LEU A 661 -4.81 1.08 -6.05
CA LEU A 661 -4.27 -0.06 -5.28
C LEU A 661 -5.32 -0.64 -4.31
#